data_AF-A0A2T1NCM8-F1
#
_entry.id   AF-A0A2T1NCM8-F1
#
_cell.length_a   1.000
_cell.length_b   1.000
_cell.length_c   1.000
_cell.angle_alpha   90.00
_cell.angle_beta   90.00
_cell.angle_gamma   90.00
#
_symmetry.space_group_name_H-M   'P 1'
#
loop_
_entity.id
_entity.type
_entity.pdbx_description
1 polymer ?
#
loop_
_entity_poly.entity_id
_entity_poly.type
_entity_poly.pdbx_seq_one_letter_code
_entity_poly.pdbx_strand_id
1 'polypeptide(L)'
;MKQLLLISLLFFSGFVFSQNGTLVGKKIIKVADSVQIEPFSIRANGFKVETKTGQVLDSTFYVLNPETGRLKFIAPIEEDSLVITYKKYPEFLTRIYKGLDKNLIVEANTNQQKLYQLRQPNQQTEFRPFDGLTTSGSIARGVTVGNNQNSVLNSELDLQITGKLSEKVSLRASIQDANAPLQESGYSQRLDEFDQVFIELYSDKWAVRAGDIDLINDTSYFSKFTKRVQGLLVSADLGNEETSTNVFGAGALVRGQFSSFQITGEEGNQGPYKLQGNNGELFVLIVSGSETVYVNGIALKRGESEDYIIDYNAGEIIFNSTYPITSEMRITVDFQFSERNYSRIVAYGGGAYKTEKLTINASVYSENDSKNNPLQQNLNEEQVEVLSNAGDDRSLMVANSEVAETFNENRILYRKEVVGTEIIYIFSNNPDDELFSVRFTNVGDGNGNYVLANTNAITNIYEYVPPVGGVPQGEFEPIVQLVAPTKLQIGIVNGLYRPNNKTEAQFELAVSKNDLNLFSDLDDENNNGAAGKLRIKRAIVKNDSLWTINAIADLDIIEQNFKTIQRLYRAEFNRDWNLDVETLNPTINLGNQTLFTLGLEALNFKKGFVNYSFDYLNYKEAFTGTKHNINASYKLDKLAISTNNSLLNTNEINAESSFFRTYNNAIYDLNKLWLGARFSSEENKKRRKNDGQFTALTQRFVAYEAYTGVGDSTKVFAQLGYKYRVNDSITNFKLDRVNSSNTYYLNSKLIQNDRTNLGLFVNYRTLSFTNPEIKTETSLNSRLQYNQKLFKNFVQSNTIFETNSGSLPQQDFTYVEVDPGQGVYIWIDYNNNGIQELEEFEVAQFQDQGTYIRVLLPNQVFIKTHQNRLSQTLTLNPLDWINSESATKKFLSHFYNQSSYLVDRKTRKVGNNFSLNPFDTGGEDPLGLQLSFRNTIFYNRGKQKYTTSYTYQSNKATNTLSFGKIESELESHQVNFSHKFQESWLFTLENTLANTTSSSENFSSKDFNIDSQAVFPKISYLVGANTHFDLFYQFLSKENSIGNLETLKQHKYGVSFGLTGKDVTKGSINGELNFINNTFEGDSNSPVGYQLLEGLQPGKNLTWNLIAQKKLTKYLDLNLSYFGRKTETSNTIHTGNIQLKAYF
;
A
#
# COMPACT_ATOMS: atom_id res chain seq x y z
N MET A 1 -40.40 -24.63 26.46
CA MET A 1 -40.06 -25.60 27.53
C MET A 1 -38.60 -26.05 27.55
N LYS A 2 -37.97 -26.43 26.41
CA LYS A 2 -36.56 -26.87 26.37
C LYS A 2 -35.53 -25.81 26.83
N GLN A 3 -35.75 -24.52 26.55
CA GLN A 3 -34.84 -23.44 26.98
C GLN A 3 -34.92 -23.14 28.48
N LEU A 4 -36.10 -23.27 29.09
CA LEU A 4 -36.28 -23.12 30.55
C LEU A 4 -35.64 -24.29 31.32
N LEU A 5 -35.64 -25.48 30.71
CA LEU A 5 -34.95 -26.66 31.25
C LEU A 5 -33.42 -26.49 31.23
N LEU A 6 -32.87 -25.88 30.17
CA LEU A 6 -31.44 -25.61 30.03
C LEU A 6 -30.94 -24.55 31.02
N ILE A 7 -31.72 -23.49 31.24
CA ILE A 7 -31.41 -22.45 32.23
C ILE A 7 -31.52 -23.02 33.66
N SER A 8 -32.50 -23.90 33.92
CA SER A 8 -32.60 -24.61 35.20
C SER A 8 -31.44 -25.58 35.43
N LEU A 9 -30.98 -26.30 34.40
CA LEU A 9 -29.82 -27.21 34.48
C LEU A 9 -28.50 -26.46 34.69
N LEU A 10 -28.33 -25.26 34.12
CA LEU A 10 -27.16 -24.40 34.33
C LEU A 10 -27.12 -23.75 35.71
N PHE A 11 -28.28 -23.42 36.30
CA PHE A 11 -28.34 -22.96 37.69
C PHE A 11 -28.11 -24.11 38.68
N PHE A 12 -28.55 -25.33 38.37
CA PHE A 12 -28.29 -26.50 39.23
C PHE A 12 -26.85 -27.01 39.18
N SER A 13 -26.13 -26.87 38.05
CA SER A 13 -24.73 -27.32 37.96
C SER A 13 -23.77 -26.45 38.81
N GLY A 14 -24.12 -25.19 39.08
CA GLY A 14 -23.40 -24.30 40.00
C GLY A 14 -23.51 -24.69 41.48
N PHE A 15 -24.53 -25.44 41.88
CA PHE A 15 -24.70 -25.90 43.28
C PHE A 15 -24.06 -27.25 43.57
N VAL A 16 -23.69 -28.04 42.54
CA VAL A 16 -23.12 -29.38 42.73
C VAL A 16 -21.62 -29.34 43.09
N PHE A 17 -20.91 -28.24 42.83
CA PHE A 17 -19.51 -28.07 43.25
C PHE A 17 -19.30 -27.48 44.65
N SER A 18 -20.36 -27.26 45.44
CA SER A 18 -20.25 -26.79 46.83
C SER A 18 -20.26 -27.91 47.89
N GLN A 19 -20.36 -29.18 47.51
CA GLN A 19 -20.48 -30.29 48.48
C GLN A 19 -19.23 -31.16 48.68
N ASN A 20 -18.10 -30.86 48.02
CA ASN A 20 -16.86 -31.59 48.26
C ASN A 20 -15.89 -30.77 49.10
N GLY A 21 -16.05 -30.91 50.42
CA GLY A 21 -15.14 -30.36 51.42
C GLY A 21 -15.85 -30.20 52.76
N THR A 22 -16.13 -31.30 53.46
CA THR A 22 -16.40 -31.26 54.90
C THR A 22 -15.17 -30.66 55.58
N LEU A 23 -15.20 -29.34 55.88
CA LEU A 23 -14.14 -28.60 56.56
C LEU A 23 -14.02 -29.08 58.03
N VAL A 24 -13.61 -30.32 58.26
CA VAL A 24 -13.39 -30.90 59.59
C VAL A 24 -12.00 -30.49 60.06
N GLY A 25 -11.93 -29.73 61.15
CA GLY A 25 -10.69 -29.44 61.86
C GLY A 25 -10.45 -30.46 62.97
N LYS A 26 -9.20 -30.92 63.12
CA LYS A 26 -8.74 -31.74 64.25
C LYS A 26 -7.57 -31.03 64.92
N LYS A 27 -7.63 -30.80 66.23
CA LYS A 27 -6.53 -30.18 67.03
C LYS A 27 -6.24 -31.03 68.25
N ILE A 28 -4.96 -31.20 68.58
CA ILE A 28 -4.53 -31.79 69.86
C ILE A 28 -4.19 -30.64 70.78
N ILE A 29 -4.83 -30.60 71.95
CA ILE A 29 -4.65 -29.53 72.92
C ILE A 29 -4.21 -30.11 74.26
N LYS A 30 -3.37 -29.36 74.99
CA LYS A 30 -3.07 -29.66 76.38
C LYS A 30 -4.29 -29.35 77.25
N VAL A 31 -4.59 -30.17 78.25
CA VAL A 31 -5.68 -29.89 79.19
C VAL A 31 -5.31 -28.68 80.05
N ALA A 32 -6.20 -27.69 80.06
CA ALA A 32 -6.13 -26.44 80.84
C ALA A 32 -7.55 -25.92 81.06
N ASP A 33 -7.80 -25.11 82.08
CA ASP A 33 -9.15 -24.67 82.47
C ASP A 33 -9.99 -24.12 81.31
N SER A 34 -9.38 -23.39 80.38
CA SER A 34 -10.00 -22.99 79.12
C SER A 34 -8.99 -22.99 77.98
N VAL A 35 -9.45 -23.45 76.81
CA VAL A 35 -8.64 -23.58 75.60
C VAL A 35 -9.32 -22.95 74.40
N GLN A 36 -8.54 -22.18 73.63
CA GLN A 36 -8.98 -21.61 72.35
C GLN A 36 -8.82 -22.64 71.23
N ILE A 37 -9.91 -23.02 70.59
CA ILE A 37 -9.91 -23.97 69.47
C ILE A 37 -9.61 -23.25 68.16
N GLU A 38 -10.33 -22.19 67.83
CA GLU A 38 -10.06 -21.30 66.69
C GLU A 38 -10.32 -19.84 67.11
N PRO A 39 -9.65 -18.84 66.52
CA PRO A 39 -9.82 -17.43 66.90
C PRO A 39 -11.17 -16.81 66.46
N PHE A 40 -12.07 -17.61 65.89
CA PHE A 40 -13.39 -17.24 65.37
C PHE A 40 -14.40 -18.37 65.62
N SER A 41 -15.67 -18.12 65.28
CA SER A 41 -16.77 -19.06 65.53
C SER A 41 -16.59 -20.41 64.81
N ILE A 42 -16.97 -21.50 65.47
CA ILE A 42 -16.97 -22.86 64.92
C ILE A 42 -18.38 -23.44 64.92
N ARG A 43 -18.63 -24.45 64.08
CA ARG A 43 -19.93 -25.13 64.05
C ARG A 43 -19.99 -26.14 65.20
N ALA A 44 -21.03 -26.03 66.04
CA ALA A 44 -21.26 -26.97 67.15
C ALA A 44 -21.60 -28.40 66.67
N ASN A 45 -22.22 -28.54 65.49
CA ASN A 45 -22.58 -29.84 64.93
C ASN A 45 -21.32 -30.62 64.47
N GLY A 46 -21.10 -31.78 65.08
CA GLY A 46 -19.94 -32.64 64.82
C GLY A 46 -18.73 -32.36 65.72
N PHE A 47 -18.92 -31.61 66.81
CA PHE A 47 -17.89 -31.40 67.82
C PHE A 47 -17.68 -32.64 68.69
N LYS A 48 -16.43 -33.06 68.88
CA LYS A 48 -16.03 -34.17 69.77
C LYS A 48 -14.75 -33.82 70.51
N VAL A 49 -14.69 -34.21 71.78
CA VAL A 49 -13.45 -34.22 72.57
C VAL A 49 -13.12 -35.68 72.86
N GLU A 50 -11.94 -36.12 72.49
CA GLU A 50 -11.49 -37.50 72.61
C GLU A 50 -10.15 -37.53 73.34
N THR A 51 -9.89 -38.59 74.11
CA THR A 51 -8.55 -38.91 74.60
C THR A 51 -7.62 -39.25 73.45
N LYS A 52 -6.29 -39.28 73.69
CA LYS A 52 -5.35 -39.74 72.64
C LYS A 52 -5.56 -41.20 72.25
N THR A 53 -6.17 -41.99 73.14
CA THR A 53 -6.54 -43.40 72.93
C THR A 53 -7.86 -43.56 72.18
N GLY A 54 -8.55 -42.47 71.83
CA GLY A 54 -9.77 -42.45 71.01
C GLY A 54 -11.07 -42.61 71.80
N GLN A 55 -11.04 -42.50 73.12
CA GLN A 55 -12.23 -42.54 73.96
C GLN A 55 -12.89 -41.16 73.99
N VAL A 56 -14.18 -41.08 73.64
CA VAL A 56 -14.94 -39.81 73.65
C VAL A 56 -15.21 -39.38 75.09
N LEU A 57 -14.84 -38.15 75.43
CA LEU A 57 -15.10 -37.54 76.72
C LEU A 57 -16.56 -37.10 76.82
N ASP A 58 -17.21 -37.40 77.94
CA ASP A 58 -18.61 -37.04 78.17
C ASP A 58 -18.81 -35.52 78.19
N SER A 59 -19.92 -35.05 77.60
CA SER A 59 -20.28 -33.62 77.55
C SER A 59 -20.47 -32.95 78.91
N THR A 60 -20.57 -33.71 80.00
CA THR A 60 -20.59 -33.20 81.38
C THR A 60 -19.22 -32.68 81.86
N PHE A 61 -18.12 -33.02 81.18
CA PHE A 61 -16.77 -32.60 81.57
C PHE A 61 -16.35 -31.26 80.96
N TYR A 62 -17.10 -30.73 80.00
CA TYR A 62 -16.73 -29.50 79.30
C TYR A 62 -17.94 -28.69 78.83
N VAL A 63 -17.71 -27.39 78.64
CA VAL A 63 -18.65 -26.46 78.03
C VAL A 63 -17.98 -25.84 76.80
N LEU A 64 -18.61 -26.01 75.64
CA LEU A 64 -18.20 -25.38 74.40
C LEU A 64 -18.92 -24.05 74.20
N ASN A 65 -18.17 -22.98 73.92
CA ASN A 65 -18.70 -21.75 73.37
C ASN A 65 -18.37 -21.68 71.86
N PRO A 66 -19.31 -22.06 70.98
CA PRO A 66 -19.06 -22.15 69.54
C PRO A 66 -18.90 -20.79 68.87
N GLU A 67 -19.50 -19.72 69.40
CA GLU A 67 -19.42 -18.37 68.82
C GLU A 67 -18.02 -17.78 68.94
N THR A 68 -17.32 -18.09 70.03
CA THR A 68 -15.96 -17.61 70.27
C THR A 68 -14.89 -18.67 70.02
N GLY A 69 -15.28 -19.90 69.65
CA GLY A 69 -14.35 -21.01 69.42
C GLY A 69 -13.59 -21.45 70.67
N ARG A 70 -14.17 -21.28 71.88
CA ARG A 70 -13.53 -21.60 73.17
C ARG A 70 -14.15 -22.82 73.83
N LEU A 71 -13.30 -23.68 74.39
CA LEU A 71 -13.68 -24.81 75.23
C LEU A 71 -13.28 -24.53 76.68
N LYS A 72 -14.15 -24.84 77.63
CA LYS A 72 -13.86 -24.76 79.07
C LYS A 72 -14.10 -26.13 79.69
N PHE A 73 -13.14 -26.65 80.44
CA PHE A 73 -13.34 -27.89 81.18
C PHE A 73 -13.92 -27.58 82.56
N ILE A 74 -14.94 -28.31 82.97
CA ILE A 74 -15.69 -28.07 84.21
C ILE A 74 -15.57 -29.22 85.22
N ALA A 75 -14.85 -30.29 84.84
CA ALA A 75 -14.45 -31.40 85.70
C ALA A 75 -12.97 -31.76 85.45
N PRO A 76 -12.24 -32.31 86.44
CA PRO A 76 -10.85 -32.69 86.26
C PRO A 76 -10.71 -33.86 85.27
N ILE A 77 -9.68 -33.79 84.43
CA ILE A 77 -9.38 -34.78 83.38
C ILE A 77 -7.98 -35.31 83.65
N GLU A 78 -7.83 -36.63 83.76
CA GLU A 78 -6.56 -37.27 84.11
C GLU A 78 -5.54 -37.31 82.96
N GLU A 79 -5.95 -37.07 81.71
CA GLU A 79 -5.04 -37.03 80.57
C GLU A 79 -4.41 -35.65 80.36
N ASP A 80 -3.10 -35.61 80.06
CA ASP A 80 -2.38 -34.35 79.78
C ASP A 80 -2.80 -33.66 78.47
N SER A 81 -3.44 -34.38 77.53
CA SER A 81 -3.79 -33.83 76.23
C SER A 81 -5.00 -34.53 75.61
N LEU A 82 -5.88 -33.74 74.99
CA LEU A 82 -7.08 -34.21 74.33
C LEU A 82 -7.10 -33.85 72.85
N VAL A 83 -7.84 -34.63 72.07
CA VAL A 83 -8.06 -34.47 70.65
C VAL A 83 -9.45 -33.88 70.43
N ILE A 84 -9.50 -32.68 69.84
CA ILE A 84 -10.75 -32.00 69.50
C ILE A 84 -11.00 -32.11 68.01
N THR A 85 -12.16 -32.65 67.65
CA THR A 85 -12.67 -32.69 66.28
C THR A 85 -13.86 -31.74 66.15
N TYR A 86 -13.88 -30.87 65.14
CA TYR A 86 -14.93 -29.86 64.95
C TYR A 86 -15.10 -29.52 63.47
N LYS A 87 -16.18 -28.82 63.10
CA LYS A 87 -16.41 -28.34 61.72
C LYS A 87 -16.18 -26.82 61.64
N LYS A 88 -15.43 -26.38 60.62
CA LYS A 88 -15.17 -24.97 60.32
C LYS A 88 -16.28 -24.40 59.43
N TYR A 89 -16.47 -23.08 59.50
CA TYR A 89 -17.18 -22.35 58.47
C TYR A 89 -16.26 -22.15 57.24
N PRO A 90 -16.84 -22.01 56.03
CA PRO A 90 -16.10 -21.64 54.82
C PRO A 90 -15.23 -20.40 55.05
N GLU A 91 -14.03 -20.42 54.47
CA GLU A 91 -13.02 -19.39 54.70
C GLU A 91 -13.52 -17.98 54.34
N PHE A 92 -14.37 -17.83 53.33
CA PHE A 92 -14.94 -16.53 52.96
C PHE A 92 -15.82 -15.89 54.04
N LEU A 93 -16.33 -16.66 55.02
CA LEU A 93 -17.10 -16.15 56.16
C LEU A 93 -16.24 -15.82 57.39
N THR A 94 -15.08 -16.47 57.55
CA THR A 94 -14.22 -16.34 58.74
C THR A 94 -12.93 -15.55 58.48
N ARG A 95 -12.63 -15.24 57.21
CA ARG A 95 -11.44 -14.49 56.83
C ARG A 95 -11.56 -13.04 57.29
N ILE A 96 -10.70 -12.66 58.23
CA ILE A 96 -10.60 -11.28 58.70
C ILE A 96 -9.67 -10.52 57.74
N TYR A 97 -10.22 -9.61 56.95
CA TYR A 97 -9.44 -8.71 56.12
C TYR A 97 -8.88 -7.58 57.00
N LYS A 98 -7.54 -7.51 57.13
CA LYS A 98 -6.84 -6.45 57.86
C LYS A 98 -5.89 -5.74 56.90
N GLY A 99 -5.85 -4.41 56.95
CA GLY A 99 -4.91 -3.61 56.16
C GLY A 99 -3.45 -3.71 56.64
N LEU A 100 -3.23 -4.03 57.92
CA LEU A 100 -1.91 -4.28 58.52
C LEU A 100 -2.05 -5.26 59.69
N ASP A 101 -1.11 -6.20 59.84
CA ASP A 101 -1.09 -7.10 61.00
C ASP A 101 -0.66 -6.32 62.26
N LYS A 102 -1.44 -6.40 63.34
CA LYS A 102 -1.10 -5.74 64.60
C LYS A 102 0.18 -6.29 65.23
N ASN A 103 0.58 -7.53 64.89
CA ASN A 103 1.87 -8.09 65.32
C ASN A 103 3.08 -7.40 64.67
N LEU A 104 2.86 -6.59 63.64
CA LEU A 104 3.88 -5.73 63.03
C LEU A 104 3.97 -4.35 63.70
N ILE A 105 3.06 -4.04 64.63
CA ILE A 105 3.10 -2.81 65.42
C ILE A 105 3.96 -3.08 66.66
N VAL A 106 5.21 -2.68 66.58
CA VAL A 106 6.15 -2.74 67.71
C VAL A 106 5.91 -1.50 68.58
N GLU A 107 5.72 -1.67 69.90
CA GLU A 107 5.67 -0.54 70.83
C GLU A 107 7.00 0.22 70.80
N ALA A 108 6.92 1.55 70.80
CA ALA A 108 8.07 2.43 70.59
C ALA A 108 9.08 2.32 71.75
N ASN A 109 10.11 1.48 71.59
CA ASN A 109 11.29 1.49 72.43
C ASN A 109 12.31 2.51 71.91
N THR A 110 12.56 3.53 72.74
CA THR A 110 13.51 4.63 72.54
C THR A 110 14.97 4.18 72.71
N ASN A 111 15.46 3.29 71.84
CA ASN A 111 16.91 3.14 71.62
C ASN A 111 17.18 2.55 70.23
N GLN A 112 17.74 3.40 69.37
CA GLN A 112 18.17 3.05 68.01
C GLN A 112 19.32 2.05 68.04
N GLN A 113 19.07 0.83 67.54
CA GLN A 113 20.09 0.04 66.84
C GLN A 113 19.50 -0.39 65.50
N LYS A 114 20.10 0.09 64.41
CA LYS A 114 19.78 -0.35 63.04
C LYS A 114 20.06 -1.84 62.92
N LEU A 115 19.00 -2.65 62.94
CA LEU A 115 19.06 -4.04 62.51
C LEU A 115 18.97 -4.06 60.98
N TYR A 116 20.09 -4.40 60.32
CA TYR A 116 20.06 -4.78 58.92
C TYR A 116 19.46 -6.18 58.82
N GLN A 117 18.23 -6.26 58.32
CA GLN A 117 17.67 -7.51 57.83
C GLN A 117 18.12 -7.70 56.38
N LEU A 118 18.99 -8.68 56.12
CA LEU A 118 19.24 -9.18 54.78
C LEU A 118 17.93 -9.81 54.28
N ARG A 119 17.09 -9.00 53.65
CA ARG A 119 16.05 -9.52 52.76
C ARG A 119 16.80 -10.15 51.59
N GLN A 120 16.65 -11.46 51.41
CA GLN A 120 16.93 -12.06 50.11
C GLN A 120 16.21 -11.20 49.06
N PRO A 121 16.89 -10.79 47.98
CA PRO A 121 16.20 -10.14 46.89
C PRO A 121 15.16 -11.15 46.40
N ASN A 122 13.88 -10.82 46.55
CA ASN A 122 12.91 -11.29 45.57
C ASN A 122 13.33 -10.62 44.26
N GLN A 123 14.35 -11.15 43.59
CA GLN A 123 14.42 -11.07 42.15
C GLN A 123 13.22 -11.88 41.67
N GLN A 124 12.05 -11.23 41.66
CA GLN A 124 11.07 -11.57 40.66
C GLN A 124 11.83 -11.40 39.35
N THR A 125 12.20 -12.51 38.73
CA THR A 125 12.61 -12.51 37.34
C THR A 125 11.44 -11.92 36.58
N GLU A 126 11.51 -10.63 36.33
CA GLU A 126 10.55 -9.93 35.48
C GLU A 126 10.71 -10.59 34.12
N PHE A 127 9.74 -11.41 33.71
CA PHE A 127 9.77 -12.07 32.41
C PHE A 127 9.86 -10.97 31.35
N ARG A 128 11.04 -10.83 30.75
CA ARG A 128 11.31 -9.96 29.61
C ARG A 128 11.29 -10.85 28.38
N PRO A 129 10.18 -10.89 27.62
CA PRO A 129 10.21 -11.56 26.34
C PRO A 129 11.36 -10.94 25.52
N PHE A 130 12.21 -11.79 24.93
CA PHE A 130 13.35 -11.37 24.11
C PHE A 130 14.45 -10.57 24.84
N ASP A 131 14.71 -10.84 26.14
CA ASP A 131 15.80 -10.18 26.89
C ASP A 131 17.15 -10.24 26.15
N GLY A 132 17.76 -9.08 25.88
CA GLY A 132 18.96 -8.93 25.02
C GLY A 132 18.68 -8.53 23.56
N LEU A 133 17.41 -8.55 23.13
CA LEU A 133 16.96 -8.09 21.82
C LEU A 133 16.08 -6.84 21.96
N THR A 134 16.22 -5.89 21.03
CA THR A 134 15.29 -4.79 20.84
C THR A 134 14.17 -5.26 19.94
N THR A 135 12.97 -5.36 20.50
CA THR A 135 11.74 -5.64 19.76
C THR A 135 10.92 -4.37 19.60
N SER A 136 10.19 -4.28 18.50
CA SER A 136 9.20 -3.22 18.27
C SER A 136 8.07 -3.78 17.41
N GLY A 137 6.83 -3.51 17.79
CA GLY A 137 5.66 -3.92 17.02
C GLY A 137 4.53 -4.44 17.91
N SER A 138 3.54 -5.08 17.28
CA SER A 138 2.41 -5.69 17.98
C SER A 138 1.87 -6.95 17.30
N ILE A 139 1.28 -7.84 18.10
CA ILE A 139 0.54 -9.02 17.62
C ILE A 139 -0.87 -8.92 18.14
N ALA A 140 -1.86 -8.89 17.26
CA ALA A 140 -3.26 -8.93 17.64
C ALA A 140 -3.93 -10.23 17.17
N ARG A 141 -4.74 -10.84 18.05
CA ARG A 141 -5.62 -11.96 17.74
C ARG A 141 -7.00 -11.65 18.28
N GLY A 142 -7.96 -11.49 17.38
CA GLY A 142 -9.34 -11.17 17.66
C GLY A 142 -10.30 -12.22 17.15
N VAL A 143 -11.33 -12.53 17.91
CA VAL A 143 -12.47 -13.32 17.44
C VAL A 143 -13.70 -12.43 17.49
N THR A 144 -14.37 -12.27 16.36
CA THR A 144 -15.68 -11.62 16.26
C THR A 144 -16.75 -12.69 16.13
N VAL A 145 -17.72 -12.69 17.03
CA VAL A 145 -18.89 -13.57 17.00
C VAL A 145 -20.13 -12.70 16.98
N GLY A 146 -21.03 -12.97 16.04
CA GLY A 146 -22.36 -12.36 16.05
C GLY A 146 -23.45 -13.37 15.77
N ASN A 147 -24.70 -12.98 15.98
CA ASN A 147 -25.86 -13.78 15.58
C ASN A 147 -26.34 -13.48 14.14
N ASN A 148 -25.76 -12.45 13.50
CA ASN A 148 -26.05 -12.04 12.13
C ASN A 148 -24.82 -12.15 11.20
N GLN A 149 -23.74 -12.77 11.67
CA GLN A 149 -22.52 -13.03 10.89
C GLN A 149 -21.84 -14.29 11.42
N ASN A 150 -21.05 -14.95 10.57
CA ASN A 150 -20.23 -16.08 10.99
C ASN A 150 -19.12 -15.63 11.96
N SER A 151 -18.55 -16.59 12.70
CA SER A 151 -17.41 -16.31 13.58
C SER A 151 -16.18 -16.01 12.72
N VAL A 152 -15.68 -14.78 12.79
CA VAL A 152 -14.50 -14.33 12.03
C VAL A 152 -13.29 -14.21 12.95
N LEU A 153 -12.17 -14.82 12.56
CA LEU A 153 -10.88 -14.68 13.23
C LEU A 153 -10.10 -13.54 12.58
N ASN A 154 -9.87 -12.45 13.32
CA ASN A 154 -9.05 -11.33 12.89
C ASN A 154 -7.63 -11.49 13.47
N SER A 155 -6.63 -11.54 12.59
CA SER A 155 -5.23 -11.69 12.96
C SER A 155 -4.44 -10.54 12.36
N GLU A 156 -3.64 -9.89 13.20
CA GLU A 156 -2.68 -8.88 12.78
C GLU A 156 -1.35 -9.19 13.47
N LEU A 157 -0.26 -9.08 12.75
CA LEU A 157 1.09 -9.27 13.26
C LEU A 157 1.96 -8.24 12.57
N ASP A 158 2.63 -7.41 13.34
CA ASP A 158 3.70 -6.52 12.90
C ASP A 158 4.78 -6.62 13.98
N LEU A 159 5.87 -7.32 13.70
CA LEU A 159 6.91 -7.56 14.68
C LEU A 159 8.28 -7.39 14.04
N GLN A 160 9.01 -6.40 14.53
CA GLN A 160 10.41 -6.20 14.22
C GLN A 160 11.27 -6.59 15.42
N ILE A 161 12.31 -7.36 15.17
CA ILE A 161 13.24 -7.84 16.19
C ILE A 161 14.65 -7.51 15.71
N THR A 162 15.48 -6.93 16.56
CA THR A 162 16.91 -6.75 16.28
C THR A 162 17.71 -6.94 17.56
N GLY A 163 18.89 -7.54 17.51
CA GLY A 163 19.79 -7.58 18.67
C GLY A 163 20.75 -8.76 18.64
N LYS A 164 21.51 -8.93 19.72
CA LYS A 164 22.50 -10.01 19.86
C LYS A 164 21.89 -11.20 20.62
N LEU A 165 21.85 -12.37 20.00
CA LEU A 165 21.52 -13.64 20.64
C LEU A 165 22.70 -14.20 21.47
N SER A 166 23.93 -13.85 21.08
CA SER A 166 25.17 -14.14 21.81
C SER A 166 26.24 -13.09 21.45
N GLU A 167 27.46 -13.18 21.99
CA GLU A 167 28.54 -12.22 21.65
C GLU A 167 28.80 -12.10 20.13
N LYS A 168 28.61 -13.21 19.39
CA LYS A 168 28.95 -13.34 17.95
C LYS A 168 27.75 -13.53 17.03
N VAL A 169 26.55 -13.76 17.54
CA VAL A 169 25.35 -14.03 16.73
C VAL A 169 24.29 -13.00 17.02
N SER A 170 23.77 -12.39 15.97
CA SER A 170 22.71 -11.39 15.98
C SER A 170 21.49 -11.89 15.23
N LEU A 171 20.32 -11.38 15.61
CA LEU A 171 19.03 -11.62 14.98
C LEU A 171 18.51 -10.29 14.43
N ARG A 172 17.95 -10.32 13.22
CA ARG A 172 17.09 -9.29 12.65
C ARG A 172 15.86 -9.99 12.08
N ALA A 173 14.66 -9.56 12.42
CA ALA A 173 13.45 -10.10 11.83
C ALA A 173 12.44 -8.97 11.60
N SER A 174 11.60 -9.13 10.58
CA SER A 174 10.40 -8.35 10.31
C SER A 174 9.32 -9.34 9.94
N ILE A 175 8.25 -9.41 10.71
CA ILE A 175 7.15 -10.33 10.46
C ILE A 175 5.89 -9.51 10.42
N GLN A 176 5.29 -9.39 9.24
CA GLN A 176 4.09 -8.63 9.00
C GLN A 176 3.03 -9.51 8.35
N ASP A 177 1.81 -9.50 8.89
CA ASP A 177 0.66 -10.25 8.39
C ASP A 177 -0.60 -9.45 8.77
N ALA A 178 -1.21 -8.81 7.76
CA ALA A 178 -2.41 -8.00 7.90
C ALA A 178 -3.56 -8.55 7.03
N ASN A 179 -4.53 -9.21 7.66
CA ASN A 179 -5.72 -9.76 6.98
C ASN A 179 -6.79 -8.71 6.59
N ALA A 180 -6.54 -7.40 6.75
CA ALA A 180 -7.54 -6.36 6.51
C ALA A 180 -7.39 -5.76 5.11
N PRO A 181 -8.41 -5.81 4.24
CA PRO A 181 -8.38 -5.06 2.98
C PRO A 181 -8.34 -3.56 3.28
N LEU A 182 -7.20 -2.91 3.03
CA LEU A 182 -7.11 -1.45 3.09
C LEU A 182 -7.70 -0.90 1.79
N GLN A 183 -8.83 -0.19 1.88
CA GLN A 183 -9.34 0.60 0.76
C GLN A 183 -8.65 1.97 0.75
N GLU A 184 -7.63 2.13 -0.09
CA GLU A 184 -7.25 3.47 -0.58
C GLU A 184 -8.08 3.77 -1.83
N SER A 185 -8.69 4.97 -1.91
CA SER A 185 -9.54 5.40 -3.03
C SER A 185 -10.84 4.58 -3.26
N GLY A 186 -11.25 3.76 -2.28
CA GLY A 186 -12.52 3.01 -2.27
C GLY A 186 -12.51 1.65 -2.97
N TYR A 187 -11.35 1.11 -3.34
CA TYR A 187 -11.22 -0.21 -3.97
C TYR A 187 -10.59 -1.20 -2.99
N SER A 188 -11.12 -2.43 -2.87
CA SER A 188 -10.58 -3.43 -1.94
C SER A 188 -9.62 -4.39 -2.64
N GLN A 189 -8.40 -4.54 -2.13
CA GLN A 189 -7.45 -5.57 -2.59
C GLN A 189 -6.67 -6.17 -1.41
N ARG A 190 -6.17 -7.41 -1.56
CA ARG A 190 -5.34 -8.09 -0.53
C ARG A 190 -3.90 -7.57 -0.62
N LEU A 191 -3.32 -7.20 0.53
CA LEU A 191 -2.02 -6.52 0.61
C LEU A 191 -0.80 -7.45 0.80
N ASP A 192 -0.96 -8.77 0.67
CA ASP A 192 0.12 -9.76 0.89
C ASP A 192 1.41 -9.45 0.10
N GLU A 193 1.32 -8.70 -1.01
CA GLU A 193 2.45 -8.31 -1.86
C GLU A 193 3.24 -7.08 -1.35
N PHE A 194 2.76 -6.38 -0.33
CA PHE A 194 3.42 -5.18 0.25
C PHE A 194 4.23 -5.48 1.52
N ASP A 195 3.86 -6.52 2.26
CA ASP A 195 4.44 -6.87 3.56
C ASP A 195 5.79 -7.62 3.41
N GLN A 196 6.83 -7.17 4.12
CA GLN A 196 8.14 -7.83 4.18
C GLN A 196 8.25 -8.74 5.41
N VAL A 197 8.24 -10.05 5.17
CA VAL A 197 8.26 -11.11 6.17
C VAL A 197 9.56 -11.88 6.12
N PHE A 198 10.55 -11.56 6.95
CA PHE A 198 11.82 -12.29 7.01
C PHE A 198 12.37 -12.44 8.44
N ILE A 199 13.22 -13.46 8.61
CA ILE A 199 14.02 -13.71 9.81
C ILE A 199 15.47 -13.94 9.36
N GLU A 200 16.40 -13.15 9.87
CA GLU A 200 17.83 -13.15 9.55
C GLU A 200 18.66 -13.38 10.81
N LEU A 201 19.39 -14.49 10.84
CA LEU A 201 20.44 -14.77 11.82
C LEU A 201 21.79 -14.48 11.18
N TYR A 202 22.63 -13.68 11.81
CA TYR A 202 23.93 -13.31 11.25
C TYR A 202 25.03 -13.19 12.29
N SER A 203 26.26 -13.39 11.84
CA SER A 203 27.51 -13.24 12.57
C SER A 203 28.47 -12.40 11.72
N ASP A 204 29.71 -12.20 12.18
CA ASP A 204 30.73 -11.49 11.41
C ASP A 204 31.15 -12.25 10.13
N LYS A 205 30.91 -13.58 10.08
CA LYS A 205 31.34 -14.47 8.99
C LYS A 205 30.21 -15.22 8.27
N TRP A 206 28.96 -15.12 8.69
CA TRP A 206 27.86 -15.84 8.04
C TRP A 206 26.53 -15.18 8.30
N ALA A 207 25.57 -15.37 7.40
CA ALA A 207 24.19 -14.97 7.58
C ALA A 207 23.24 -16.00 6.97
N VAL A 208 22.13 -16.25 7.65
CA VAL A 208 21.03 -17.11 7.22
C VAL A 208 19.75 -16.29 7.31
N ARG A 209 19.09 -16.07 6.18
CA ARG A 209 17.83 -15.34 6.09
C ARG A 209 16.73 -16.24 5.53
N ALA A 210 15.61 -16.32 6.21
CA ALA A 210 14.42 -17.07 5.81
C ALA A 210 13.24 -16.11 5.63
N GLY A 211 12.29 -16.46 4.75
CA GLY A 211 11.18 -15.59 4.37
C GLY A 211 11.53 -14.75 3.14
N ASP A 212 11.14 -13.48 3.10
CA ASP A 212 11.43 -12.60 1.97
C ASP A 212 12.91 -12.26 1.90
N ILE A 213 13.50 -12.57 0.75
CA ILE A 213 14.90 -12.37 0.42
C ILE A 213 15.02 -11.63 -0.90
N ASP A 214 16.05 -10.79 -1.00
CA ASP A 214 16.43 -10.13 -2.25
C ASP A 214 17.62 -10.89 -2.84
N LEU A 215 17.41 -11.52 -3.99
CA LEU A 215 18.48 -12.13 -4.78
C LEU A 215 19.09 -11.04 -5.66
N ILE A 216 20.33 -10.64 -5.36
CA ILE A 216 21.02 -9.56 -6.05
C ILE A 216 22.31 -10.09 -6.63
N ASN A 217 22.55 -9.80 -7.91
CA ASN A 217 23.84 -9.96 -8.54
C ASN A 217 24.18 -8.71 -9.33
N ASP A 218 25.19 -7.97 -8.87
CA ASP A 218 25.73 -6.77 -9.51
C ASP A 218 27.16 -6.96 -10.04
N THR A 219 27.72 -8.17 -9.86
CA THR A 219 29.11 -8.51 -10.21
C THR A 219 29.28 -9.15 -11.58
N SER A 220 28.20 -9.76 -12.12
CA SER A 220 28.17 -10.36 -13.45
C SER A 220 27.56 -9.41 -14.48
N TYR A 221 28.13 -9.38 -15.68
CA TYR A 221 27.58 -8.66 -16.82
C TYR A 221 26.37 -9.37 -17.42
N PHE A 222 26.45 -10.69 -17.66
CA PHE A 222 25.38 -11.47 -18.31
C PHE A 222 24.26 -11.93 -17.36
N SER A 223 24.43 -11.76 -16.05
CA SER A 223 23.39 -12.06 -15.06
C SER A 223 23.36 -10.99 -13.98
N LYS A 224 23.36 -9.73 -14.42
CA LYS A 224 22.98 -8.66 -13.53
C LYS A 224 21.48 -8.73 -13.27
N PHE A 225 21.07 -8.92 -12.03
CA PHE A 225 19.65 -8.91 -11.67
C PHE A 225 19.42 -8.54 -10.22
N THR A 226 18.19 -8.17 -9.90
CA THR A 226 17.70 -7.99 -8.54
C THR A 226 16.29 -8.54 -8.51
N LYS A 227 16.04 -9.59 -7.73
CA LYS A 227 14.75 -10.28 -7.70
C LYS A 227 14.28 -10.51 -6.27
N ARG A 228 13.02 -10.20 -5.98
CA ARG A 228 12.42 -10.39 -4.66
C ARG A 228 11.66 -11.71 -4.63
N VAL A 229 12.01 -12.59 -3.69
CA VAL A 229 11.49 -13.95 -3.60
C VAL A 229 11.30 -14.37 -2.15
N GLN A 230 10.55 -15.43 -1.90
CA GLN A 230 10.30 -15.94 -0.55
C GLN A 230 10.94 -17.31 -0.37
N GLY A 231 11.94 -17.43 0.51
CA GLY A 231 12.64 -18.69 0.74
C GLY A 231 13.75 -18.59 1.77
N LEU A 232 14.85 -19.33 1.55
CA LEU A 232 16.01 -19.39 2.42
C LEU A 232 17.25 -18.92 1.66
N LEU A 233 18.02 -18.00 2.23
CA LEU A 233 19.33 -17.54 1.76
C LEU A 233 20.36 -17.82 2.86
N VAL A 234 21.43 -18.51 2.51
CA VAL A 234 22.59 -18.74 3.37
C VAL A 234 23.80 -18.09 2.71
N SER A 235 24.60 -17.38 3.49
CA SER A 235 25.87 -16.78 3.05
C SER A 235 26.94 -16.97 4.11
N ALA A 236 28.20 -17.13 3.69
CA ALA A 236 29.35 -17.25 4.58
C ALA A 236 30.61 -16.66 3.96
N ASP A 237 31.40 -15.93 4.75
CA ASP A 237 32.78 -15.54 4.44
C ASP A 237 33.75 -16.51 5.11
N LEU A 238 34.36 -17.37 4.29
CA LEU A 238 35.36 -18.35 4.68
C LEU A 238 36.80 -17.78 4.60
N GLY A 239 36.92 -16.47 4.39
CA GLY A 239 38.18 -15.75 4.28
C GLY A 239 38.99 -15.62 5.57
N ASN A 240 40.21 -15.12 5.38
CA ASN A 240 41.18 -14.72 6.39
C ASN A 240 41.53 -13.23 6.20
N GLU A 241 42.50 -12.69 6.94
CA GLU A 241 42.84 -11.26 6.86
C GLU A 241 43.36 -10.80 5.47
N GLU A 242 43.90 -11.72 4.66
CA GLU A 242 44.52 -11.41 3.35
C GLU A 242 43.64 -11.77 2.15
N THR A 243 42.67 -12.68 2.34
CA THR A 243 41.77 -13.19 1.30
C THR A 243 40.34 -13.22 1.79
N SER A 244 39.37 -12.77 0.98
CA SER A 244 37.94 -12.91 1.28
C SER A 244 37.34 -14.00 0.38
N THR A 245 36.61 -14.93 0.96
CA THR A 245 35.98 -16.05 0.24
C THR A 245 34.51 -16.09 0.62
N ASN A 246 33.65 -15.44 -0.15
CA ASN A 246 32.22 -15.42 0.10
C ASN A 246 31.56 -16.56 -0.65
N VAL A 247 30.73 -17.36 0.01
CA VAL A 247 29.87 -18.38 -0.61
C VAL A 247 28.43 -18.12 -0.19
N PHE A 248 27.49 -18.39 -1.09
CA PHE A 248 26.07 -18.26 -0.79
C PHE A 248 25.24 -19.30 -1.54
N GLY A 249 24.06 -19.57 -1.01
CA GLY A 249 23.07 -20.45 -1.61
C GLY A 249 21.66 -20.05 -1.17
N ALA A 250 20.73 -20.05 -2.10
CA ALA A 250 19.35 -19.71 -1.88
C ALA A 250 18.41 -20.66 -2.62
N GLY A 251 17.27 -20.93 -1.99
CA GLY A 251 16.14 -21.65 -2.57
C GLY A 251 14.84 -20.98 -2.14
N ALA A 252 13.99 -20.61 -3.09
CA ALA A 252 12.82 -19.78 -2.85
C ALA A 252 11.69 -20.01 -3.85
N LEU A 253 10.50 -19.49 -3.53
CA LEU A 253 9.38 -19.33 -4.45
C LEU A 253 9.35 -17.89 -4.97
N VAL A 254 9.06 -17.74 -6.26
CA VAL A 254 8.99 -16.43 -6.92
C VAL A 254 7.63 -15.78 -6.62
N ARG A 255 7.65 -14.49 -6.25
CA ARG A 255 6.42 -13.70 -6.02
C ARG A 255 5.83 -13.10 -7.30
N GLY A 256 6.67 -12.75 -8.27
CA GLY A 256 6.23 -12.12 -9.51
C GLY A 256 7.22 -12.27 -10.66
N GLN A 257 6.76 -11.97 -11.87
CA GLN A 257 7.54 -12.05 -13.10
C GLN A 257 8.00 -10.67 -13.54
N PHE A 258 9.23 -10.57 -14.07
CA PHE A 258 9.73 -9.35 -14.68
C PHE A 258 9.03 -9.06 -16.01
N SER A 259 8.66 -7.80 -16.19
CA SER A 259 8.21 -7.20 -17.44
C SER A 259 8.97 -5.92 -17.71
N SER A 260 9.09 -5.58 -18.99
CA SER A 260 9.56 -4.28 -19.46
C SER A 260 8.52 -3.76 -20.43
N PHE A 261 7.83 -2.68 -20.06
CA PHE A 261 6.79 -2.08 -20.88
C PHE A 261 7.25 -0.72 -21.41
N GLN A 262 7.08 -0.49 -22.72
CA GLN A 262 7.45 0.76 -23.37
C GLN A 262 6.19 1.53 -23.77
N ILE A 263 6.16 2.81 -23.37
CA ILE A 263 5.07 3.74 -23.62
C ILE A 263 5.66 4.95 -24.34
N THR A 264 4.99 5.41 -25.40
CA THR A 264 5.31 6.72 -25.99
C THR A 264 4.56 7.79 -25.21
N GLY A 265 5.29 8.81 -24.74
CA GLY A 265 4.68 9.93 -24.04
C GLY A 265 3.65 10.64 -24.92
N GLU A 266 2.65 11.24 -24.30
CA GLU A 266 1.65 12.05 -25.00
C GLU A 266 1.91 13.52 -24.71
N GLU A 267 1.64 14.39 -25.69
CA GLU A 267 1.93 15.81 -25.55
C GLU A 267 1.11 16.43 -24.39
N GLY A 268 1.83 16.91 -23.36
CA GLY A 268 1.19 17.55 -22.21
C GLY A 268 0.27 16.62 -21.43
N ASN A 269 0.55 15.32 -21.38
CA ASN A 269 -0.17 14.38 -20.51
C ASN A 269 0.79 13.89 -19.42
N GLN A 270 0.54 14.23 -18.15
CA GLN A 270 1.33 13.72 -17.02
C GLN A 270 0.90 12.32 -16.57
N GLY A 271 -0.07 11.69 -17.23
CA GLY A 271 -0.65 10.42 -16.83
C GLY A 271 -2.02 10.60 -16.14
N PRO A 272 -2.59 9.51 -15.61
CA PRO A 272 -1.95 8.20 -15.43
C PRO A 272 -1.64 7.45 -16.74
N TYR A 273 -0.51 6.73 -16.74
CA TYR A 273 -0.07 5.82 -17.80
C TYR A 273 -0.17 4.38 -17.33
N LYS A 274 -0.99 3.57 -17.99
CA LYS A 274 -1.25 2.18 -17.62
C LYS A 274 -0.08 1.26 -18.00
N LEU A 275 0.35 0.44 -17.05
CA LEU A 275 1.32 -0.63 -17.25
C LEU A 275 0.60 -1.94 -17.56
N GLN A 276 1.18 -2.75 -18.45
CA GLN A 276 0.60 -4.01 -18.89
C GLN A 276 1.57 -5.18 -18.70
N GLY A 277 1.01 -6.36 -18.45
CA GLY A 277 1.76 -7.61 -18.34
C GLY A 277 2.32 -8.08 -19.68
N ASN A 278 3.13 -9.14 -19.63
CA ASN A 278 3.79 -9.68 -20.82
C ASN A 278 2.80 -10.25 -21.86
N ASN A 279 1.54 -10.48 -21.48
CA ASN A 279 0.51 -11.07 -22.33
C ASN A 279 -0.63 -10.08 -22.59
N GLY A 280 -0.39 -8.78 -22.37
CA GLY A 280 -1.39 -7.73 -22.52
C GLY A 280 -2.35 -7.65 -21.33
N GLU A 281 -2.00 -8.24 -20.18
CA GLU A 281 -2.83 -8.11 -18.97
C GLU A 281 -2.91 -6.64 -18.55
N LEU A 282 -4.11 -6.09 -18.55
CA LEU A 282 -4.36 -4.72 -18.09
C LEU A 282 -4.37 -4.62 -16.56
N PHE A 283 -4.58 -5.72 -15.84
CA PHE A 283 -4.42 -5.74 -14.38
C PHE A 283 -3.19 -6.51 -13.97
N VAL A 284 -2.10 -5.78 -13.89
CA VAL A 284 -0.87 -6.24 -13.28
C VAL A 284 -0.75 -5.62 -11.91
N LEU A 285 -0.79 -6.45 -10.87
CA LEU A 285 -0.45 -5.99 -9.54
C LEU A 285 1.08 -5.90 -9.46
N ILE A 286 1.58 -4.67 -9.39
CA ILE A 286 3.00 -4.40 -9.46
C ILE A 286 3.60 -4.61 -8.07
N VAL A 287 4.66 -5.41 -8.00
CA VAL A 287 5.40 -5.63 -6.76
C VAL A 287 6.01 -4.29 -6.33
N SER A 288 5.65 -3.82 -5.13
CA SER A 288 6.05 -2.49 -4.68
C SER A 288 7.56 -2.30 -4.65
N GLY A 289 8.02 -1.20 -5.24
CA GLY A 289 9.43 -0.85 -5.34
C GLY A 289 10.26 -1.74 -6.28
N SER A 290 9.61 -2.60 -7.07
CA SER A 290 10.29 -3.37 -8.12
C SER A 290 10.51 -2.57 -9.40
N GLU A 291 9.82 -1.42 -9.56
CA GLU A 291 9.80 -0.68 -10.81
C GLU A 291 11.02 0.24 -10.97
N THR A 292 11.49 0.39 -12.21
CA THR A 292 12.42 1.43 -12.62
C THR A 292 11.88 2.08 -13.89
N VAL A 293 11.53 3.36 -13.78
CA VAL A 293 11.01 4.16 -14.91
C VAL A 293 12.16 4.89 -15.59
N TYR A 294 12.32 4.68 -16.88
CA TYR A 294 13.27 5.37 -17.74
C TYR A 294 12.53 6.29 -18.69
N VAL A 295 12.99 7.54 -18.84
CA VAL A 295 12.53 8.44 -19.90
C VAL A 295 13.70 8.78 -20.82
N ASN A 296 13.60 8.43 -22.10
CA ASN A 296 14.70 8.49 -23.06
C ASN A 296 16.00 7.83 -22.54
N GLY A 297 15.86 6.73 -21.80
CA GLY A 297 16.97 5.99 -21.19
C GLY A 297 17.52 6.54 -19.87
N ILE A 298 16.95 7.63 -19.33
CA ILE A 298 17.33 8.19 -18.02
C ILE A 298 16.39 7.64 -16.95
N ALA A 299 16.94 6.95 -15.94
CA ALA A 299 16.17 6.47 -14.79
C ALA A 299 15.67 7.64 -13.93
N LEU A 300 14.38 7.63 -13.62
CA LEU A 300 13.70 8.64 -12.82
C LEU A 300 13.58 8.24 -11.35
N LYS A 301 13.29 9.21 -10.49
CA LYS A 301 13.07 9.00 -9.06
C LYS A 301 11.60 9.03 -8.69
N ARG A 302 11.16 8.03 -7.92
CA ARG A 302 9.82 7.96 -7.35
C ARG A 302 9.66 8.88 -6.13
N GLY A 303 8.56 9.63 -6.07
CA GLY A 303 8.11 10.39 -4.89
C GLY A 303 7.21 11.58 -5.24
N GLU A 304 6.36 12.03 -4.31
CA GLU A 304 5.48 13.21 -4.48
C GLU A 304 6.26 14.52 -4.76
N SER A 305 7.52 14.59 -4.28
CA SER A 305 8.43 15.71 -4.54
C SER A 305 9.50 15.42 -5.59
N GLU A 306 9.51 14.22 -6.19
CA GLU A 306 10.54 13.78 -7.16
C GLU A 306 9.98 13.83 -8.59
N ASP A 307 10.26 12.84 -9.45
CA ASP A 307 9.91 12.90 -10.87
C ASP A 307 8.53 12.27 -11.18
N TYR A 308 8.16 11.18 -10.49
CA TYR A 308 6.89 10.47 -10.70
C TYR A 308 6.38 9.78 -9.43
N ILE A 309 5.10 9.41 -9.45
CA ILE A 309 4.44 8.51 -8.50
C ILE A 309 3.83 7.33 -9.26
N ILE A 310 3.57 6.23 -8.57
CA ILE A 310 2.96 5.02 -9.14
C ILE A 310 1.84 4.55 -8.23
N ASP A 311 0.69 4.24 -8.83
CA ASP A 311 -0.37 3.46 -8.20
C ASP A 311 -0.09 1.97 -8.46
N TYR A 312 0.32 1.24 -7.43
CA TYR A 312 0.67 -0.18 -7.53
C TYR A 312 -0.55 -1.08 -7.75
N ASN A 313 -1.74 -0.65 -7.33
CA ASN A 313 -2.98 -1.41 -7.44
C ASN A 313 -3.61 -1.23 -8.81
N ALA A 314 -3.61 0.00 -9.31
CA ALA A 314 -4.04 0.31 -10.67
C ALA A 314 -2.97 -0.04 -11.71
N GLY A 315 -1.70 -0.19 -11.32
CA GLY A 315 -0.59 -0.40 -12.25
C GLY A 315 -0.36 0.85 -13.11
N GLU A 316 -0.42 2.04 -12.53
CA GLU A 316 -0.42 3.31 -13.26
C GLU A 316 0.70 4.25 -12.82
N ILE A 317 1.39 4.88 -13.76
CA ILE A 317 2.42 5.91 -13.48
C ILE A 317 1.87 7.30 -13.73
N ILE A 318 2.10 8.22 -12.79
CA ILE A 318 1.76 9.63 -12.90
C ILE A 318 3.04 10.45 -12.71
N PHE A 319 3.38 11.29 -13.67
CA PHE A 319 4.52 12.20 -13.62
C PHE A 319 4.18 13.48 -12.87
N ASN A 320 5.12 13.99 -12.08
CA ASN A 320 4.90 15.23 -11.34
C ASN A 320 4.97 16.43 -12.28
N SER A 321 4.29 17.53 -11.92
CA SER A 321 4.31 18.77 -12.70
C SER A 321 5.70 19.38 -12.90
N THR A 322 6.69 18.97 -12.09
CA THR A 322 8.11 19.35 -12.21
C THR A 322 8.88 18.57 -13.27
N TYR A 323 8.30 17.50 -13.84
CA TYR A 323 8.88 16.69 -14.92
C TYR A 323 7.94 16.60 -16.14
N PRO A 324 7.82 17.66 -16.97
CA PRO A 324 6.82 17.71 -18.05
C PRO A 324 7.04 16.67 -19.16
N ILE A 325 6.08 15.76 -19.33
CA ILE A 325 6.03 14.80 -20.44
C ILE A 325 5.61 15.45 -21.77
N THR A 326 6.23 15.00 -22.87
CA THR A 326 5.97 15.44 -24.25
C THR A 326 5.82 14.23 -25.17
N SER A 327 5.22 14.46 -26.35
CA SER A 327 5.03 13.43 -27.39
C SER A 327 6.33 12.83 -27.96
N GLU A 328 7.48 13.46 -27.67
CA GLU A 328 8.80 13.07 -28.17
C GLU A 328 9.55 12.12 -27.21
N MET A 329 8.97 11.84 -26.05
CA MET A 329 9.60 11.05 -24.98
C MET A 329 9.22 9.57 -25.09
N ARG A 330 10.21 8.69 -24.97
CA ARG A 330 9.99 7.24 -24.78
C ARG A 330 10.10 6.93 -23.31
N ILE A 331 9.06 6.35 -22.74
CA ILE A 331 8.99 5.91 -21.36
C ILE A 331 9.18 4.39 -21.40
N THR A 332 10.18 3.86 -20.71
CA THR A 332 10.37 2.41 -20.54
C THR A 332 10.28 2.11 -19.06
N VAL A 333 9.50 1.11 -18.68
CA VAL A 333 9.27 0.75 -17.30
C VAL A 333 9.62 -0.71 -17.13
N ASP A 334 10.69 -0.97 -16.38
CA ASP A 334 11.04 -2.32 -15.96
C ASP A 334 10.39 -2.55 -14.60
N PHE A 335 9.59 -3.61 -14.40
CA PHE A 335 8.90 -3.87 -13.14
C PHE A 335 8.65 -5.37 -12.92
N GLN A 336 8.33 -5.78 -11.70
CA GLN A 336 7.79 -7.11 -11.40
C GLN A 336 6.29 -7.00 -11.18
N PHE A 337 5.54 -7.94 -11.72
CA PHE A 337 4.10 -8.06 -11.45
C PHE A 337 3.75 -9.47 -10.99
N SER A 338 2.74 -9.58 -10.13
CA SER A 338 2.23 -10.86 -9.62
C SER A 338 1.40 -11.54 -10.70
N GLU A 339 2.03 -12.42 -11.48
CA GLU A 339 1.35 -13.39 -12.35
C GLU A 339 1.37 -14.75 -11.66
N ARG A 340 0.19 -15.30 -11.31
CA ARG A 340 0.10 -16.55 -10.54
C ARG A 340 -0.44 -17.69 -11.40
N ASN A 341 0.08 -17.90 -12.61
CA ASN A 341 -0.35 -19.04 -13.42
C ASN A 341 0.20 -20.38 -12.90
N TYR A 342 1.48 -20.41 -12.47
CA TYR A 342 2.14 -21.58 -11.90
C TYR A 342 2.93 -21.24 -10.64
N SER A 343 3.09 -22.22 -9.73
CA SER A 343 4.06 -22.10 -8.66
C SER A 343 5.48 -22.16 -9.24
N ARG A 344 6.28 -21.10 -9.04
CA ARG A 344 7.62 -20.99 -9.61
C ARG A 344 8.70 -21.07 -8.54
N ILE A 345 9.64 -22.00 -8.72
CA ILE A 345 10.75 -22.25 -7.79
C ILE A 345 12.02 -21.64 -8.37
N VAL A 346 12.77 -20.92 -7.53
CA VAL A 346 14.10 -20.40 -7.84
C VAL A 346 15.16 -21.02 -6.92
N ALA A 347 16.31 -21.35 -7.50
CA ALA A 347 17.52 -21.72 -6.79
C ALA A 347 18.68 -20.85 -7.31
N TYR A 348 19.43 -20.24 -6.41
CA TYR A 348 20.57 -19.40 -6.76
C TYR A 348 21.73 -19.65 -5.82
N GLY A 349 22.90 -19.99 -6.33
CA GLY A 349 24.06 -20.26 -5.49
C GLY A 349 25.35 -19.88 -6.19
N GLY A 350 26.37 -19.53 -5.41
CA GLY A 350 27.64 -19.11 -5.96
C GLY A 350 28.69 -18.83 -4.92
N GLY A 351 29.86 -18.40 -5.39
CA GLY A 351 30.95 -17.99 -4.54
C GLY A 351 31.89 -17.01 -5.25
N ALA A 352 32.54 -16.20 -4.43
CA ALA A 352 33.47 -15.15 -4.81
C ALA A 352 34.78 -15.32 -4.02
N TYR A 353 35.89 -15.50 -4.71
CA TYR A 353 37.22 -15.54 -4.13
C TYR A 353 37.98 -14.26 -4.49
N LYS A 354 38.41 -13.50 -3.48
CA LYS A 354 39.05 -12.20 -3.63
C LYS A 354 40.39 -12.13 -2.91
N THR A 355 41.39 -11.67 -3.64
CA THR A 355 42.75 -11.31 -3.18
C THR A 355 43.05 -9.86 -3.58
N GLU A 356 44.23 -9.35 -3.25
CA GLU A 356 44.67 -8.01 -3.67
C GLU A 356 44.66 -7.83 -5.20
N LYS A 357 45.06 -8.87 -5.95
CA LYS A 357 45.24 -8.80 -7.41
C LYS A 357 44.18 -9.53 -8.22
N LEU A 358 43.42 -10.45 -7.63
CA LEU A 358 42.51 -11.33 -8.36
C LEU A 358 41.18 -11.45 -7.62
N THR A 359 40.09 -11.28 -8.34
CA THR A 359 38.74 -11.65 -7.91
C THR A 359 38.18 -12.65 -8.91
N ILE A 360 37.66 -13.79 -8.46
CA ILE A 360 36.97 -14.78 -9.30
C ILE A 360 35.62 -15.07 -8.67
N ASN A 361 34.57 -15.07 -9.48
CA ASN A 361 33.21 -15.37 -9.07
C ASN A 361 32.66 -16.51 -9.94
N ALA A 362 31.90 -17.42 -9.34
CA ALA A 362 31.13 -18.43 -10.03
C ALA A 362 29.73 -18.51 -9.43
N SER A 363 28.70 -18.60 -10.25
CA SER A 363 27.32 -18.70 -9.78
C SER A 363 26.43 -19.50 -10.74
N VAL A 364 25.41 -20.14 -10.18
CA VAL A 364 24.36 -20.85 -10.91
C VAL A 364 23.01 -20.33 -10.45
N TYR A 365 22.14 -20.06 -11.40
CA TYR A 365 20.74 -19.65 -11.23
C TYR A 365 19.84 -20.66 -11.93
N SER A 366 18.72 -21.03 -11.31
CA SER A 366 17.70 -21.88 -11.89
C SER A 366 16.33 -21.40 -11.44
N GLU A 367 15.44 -21.16 -12.38
CA GLU A 367 14.05 -20.75 -12.17
C GLU A 367 13.16 -21.66 -13.01
N ASN A 368 12.16 -22.30 -12.39
CA ASN A 368 11.37 -23.34 -13.04
C ASN A 368 9.92 -23.33 -12.56
N ASP A 369 8.98 -23.31 -13.50
CA ASP A 369 7.56 -23.47 -13.23
C ASP A 369 7.20 -24.90 -12.89
N SER A 370 6.31 -25.06 -11.91
CA SER A 370 5.76 -26.36 -11.55
C SER A 370 4.56 -26.68 -12.42
N LYS A 371 4.78 -27.42 -13.51
CA LYS A 371 3.72 -27.84 -14.45
C LYS A 371 2.54 -28.59 -13.81
N ASN A 372 2.76 -29.22 -12.65
CA ASN A 372 1.75 -29.98 -11.90
C ASN A 372 1.08 -29.18 -10.78
N ASN A 373 1.43 -27.91 -10.58
CA ASN A 373 0.82 -27.03 -9.57
C ASN A 373 0.42 -25.69 -10.21
N PRO A 374 -0.60 -25.69 -11.11
CA PRO A 374 -1.22 -24.46 -11.56
C PRO A 374 -1.89 -23.74 -10.38
N LEU A 375 -1.90 -22.41 -10.44
CA LEU A 375 -2.45 -21.56 -9.38
C LEU A 375 -3.73 -20.85 -9.86
N GLN A 376 -3.64 -19.98 -10.88
CA GLN A 376 -4.78 -19.27 -11.47
C GLN A 376 -5.35 -19.95 -12.72
N GLN A 377 -4.52 -20.66 -13.48
CA GLN A 377 -4.92 -21.33 -14.73
C GLN A 377 -5.18 -22.82 -14.48
N ASN A 378 -6.43 -23.16 -14.14
CA ASN A 378 -6.84 -24.57 -14.05
C ASN A 378 -6.99 -25.13 -15.46
N LEU A 379 -6.04 -25.97 -15.88
CA LEU A 379 -6.03 -26.61 -17.19
C LEU A 379 -6.82 -27.93 -17.17
N ASN A 380 -7.69 -28.12 -18.15
CA ASN A 380 -8.28 -29.43 -18.45
C ASN A 380 -7.39 -30.24 -19.42
N GLU A 381 -7.73 -31.51 -19.68
CA GLU A 381 -6.94 -32.40 -20.54
C GLU A 381 -6.81 -31.86 -21.97
N GLU A 382 -7.89 -31.29 -22.54
CA GLU A 382 -7.89 -30.70 -23.88
C GLU A 382 -6.95 -29.49 -23.97
N GLN A 383 -6.95 -28.62 -22.95
CA GLN A 383 -6.07 -27.46 -22.88
C GLN A 383 -4.60 -27.85 -22.67
N VAL A 384 -4.32 -28.93 -21.94
CA VAL A 384 -2.95 -29.49 -21.86
C VAL A 384 -2.50 -30.04 -23.20
N GLU A 385 -3.39 -30.70 -23.95
CA GLU A 385 -3.11 -31.17 -25.30
C GLU A 385 -2.83 -30.01 -26.27
N VAL A 386 -3.60 -28.91 -26.17
CA VAL A 386 -3.31 -27.66 -26.91
C VAL A 386 -1.89 -27.16 -26.61
N LEU A 387 -1.52 -27.05 -25.32
CA LEU A 387 -0.16 -26.62 -24.94
C LEU A 387 0.91 -27.60 -25.42
N SER A 388 0.69 -28.92 -25.35
CA SER A 388 1.64 -29.93 -25.81
C SER A 388 1.87 -29.86 -27.32
N ASN A 389 0.83 -29.54 -28.10
CA ASN A 389 0.89 -29.46 -29.56
C ASN A 389 1.39 -28.10 -30.08
N ALA A 390 1.38 -27.06 -29.24
CA ALA A 390 1.77 -25.70 -29.61
C ALA A 390 3.29 -25.48 -29.74
N GLY A 391 4.13 -26.34 -29.15
CA GLY A 391 5.58 -26.09 -29.05
C GLY A 391 5.85 -24.77 -28.32
N ASP A 392 6.74 -23.93 -28.87
CA ASP A 392 7.00 -22.58 -28.35
C ASP A 392 6.03 -21.51 -28.90
N ASP A 393 5.12 -21.86 -29.82
CA ASP A 393 4.27 -20.89 -30.53
C ASP A 393 3.02 -20.49 -29.72
N ARG A 394 3.06 -19.29 -29.16
CA ARG A 394 1.94 -18.69 -28.42
C ARG A 394 0.64 -18.55 -29.20
N SER A 395 0.70 -18.35 -30.51
CA SER A 395 -0.50 -18.17 -31.33
C SER A 395 -1.34 -19.45 -31.40
N LEU A 396 -0.74 -20.60 -31.11
CA LEU A 396 -1.39 -21.90 -31.03
C LEU A 396 -1.86 -22.25 -29.61
N MET A 397 -1.46 -21.48 -28.59
CA MET A 397 -1.84 -21.69 -27.18
C MET A 397 -3.19 -21.05 -26.85
N VAL A 398 -4.22 -21.30 -27.66
CA VAL A 398 -5.56 -20.73 -27.50
C VAL A 398 -6.59 -21.85 -27.32
N ALA A 399 -7.50 -21.69 -26.38
CA ALA A 399 -8.57 -22.66 -26.14
C ALA A 399 -9.92 -21.98 -25.89
N ASN A 400 -11.01 -22.75 -25.95
CA ASN A 400 -12.32 -22.28 -25.54
C ASN A 400 -12.34 -21.96 -24.04
N SER A 401 -13.04 -20.89 -23.67
CA SER A 401 -13.08 -20.38 -22.30
C SER A 401 -14.20 -20.97 -21.41
N GLU A 402 -15.04 -21.83 -21.97
CA GLU A 402 -16.25 -22.31 -21.32
C GLU A 402 -15.98 -23.18 -20.09
N VAL A 403 -16.75 -22.94 -19.03
CA VAL A 403 -16.77 -23.78 -17.83
C VAL A 403 -18.23 -23.97 -17.41
N ALA A 404 -18.68 -25.22 -17.28
CA ALA A 404 -20.04 -25.51 -16.82
C ALA A 404 -20.21 -25.06 -15.36
N GLU A 405 -21.30 -24.34 -15.08
CA GLU A 405 -21.57 -23.72 -13.79
C GLU A 405 -23.04 -23.87 -13.42
N THR A 406 -23.33 -23.94 -12.12
CA THR A 406 -24.72 -23.91 -11.63
C THR A 406 -25.25 -22.49 -11.63
N PHE A 407 -26.56 -22.31 -11.80
CA PHE A 407 -27.20 -21.01 -11.69
C PHE A 407 -26.79 -20.29 -10.39
N ASN A 408 -26.39 -19.04 -10.54
CA ASN A 408 -26.00 -18.17 -9.44
C ASN A 408 -26.43 -16.74 -9.79
N GLU A 409 -27.20 -16.13 -8.90
CA GLU A 409 -27.75 -14.78 -9.04
C GLU A 409 -26.64 -13.70 -9.10
N ASN A 410 -25.45 -14.01 -8.57
CA ASN A 410 -24.28 -13.14 -8.51
C ASN A 410 -23.32 -13.34 -9.71
N ARG A 411 -23.74 -14.01 -10.79
CA ARG A 411 -22.90 -14.30 -11.96
C ARG A 411 -23.68 -14.14 -13.27
N ILE A 412 -22.99 -13.64 -14.30
CA ILE A 412 -23.50 -13.64 -15.67
C ILE A 412 -23.15 -14.98 -16.31
N LEU A 413 -24.16 -15.75 -16.68
CA LEU A 413 -24.03 -17.08 -17.25
C LEU A 413 -24.65 -17.14 -18.64
N TYR A 414 -24.18 -18.10 -19.44
CA TYR A 414 -24.59 -18.29 -20.82
C TYR A 414 -25.08 -19.72 -21.03
N ARG A 415 -26.12 -19.88 -21.83
CA ARG A 415 -26.49 -21.19 -22.40
C ARG A 415 -25.86 -21.34 -23.78
N LYS A 416 -25.57 -22.58 -24.16
CA LYS A 416 -25.11 -22.90 -25.53
C LYS A 416 -26.30 -22.91 -26.49
N GLU A 417 -26.06 -22.42 -27.70
CA GLU A 417 -26.94 -22.59 -28.84
C GLU A 417 -26.10 -22.94 -30.07
N VAL A 418 -26.62 -23.79 -30.95
CA VAL A 418 -25.92 -24.16 -32.18
C VAL A 418 -26.54 -23.41 -33.34
N VAL A 419 -25.75 -22.57 -34.01
CA VAL A 419 -26.16 -21.85 -35.22
C VAL A 419 -25.31 -22.35 -36.39
N GLY A 420 -25.92 -23.14 -37.28
CA GLY A 420 -25.18 -23.81 -38.36
C GLY A 420 -24.23 -24.89 -37.82
N THR A 421 -22.92 -24.70 -37.97
CA THR A 421 -21.87 -25.58 -37.41
C THR A 421 -21.16 -24.99 -36.20
N GLU A 422 -21.51 -23.77 -35.79
CA GLU A 422 -20.83 -23.05 -34.71
C GLU A 422 -21.65 -23.10 -33.43
N ILE A 423 -20.94 -23.22 -32.30
CA ILE A 423 -21.52 -23.09 -30.96
C ILE A 423 -21.42 -21.63 -30.58
N ILE A 424 -22.57 -21.04 -30.24
CA ILE A 424 -22.68 -19.68 -29.73
C ILE A 424 -23.16 -19.70 -28.27
N TYR A 425 -22.87 -18.63 -27.54
CA TYR A 425 -23.22 -18.47 -26.14
C TYR A 425 -24.21 -17.32 -26.01
N ILE A 426 -25.39 -17.61 -25.48
CA ILE A 426 -26.46 -16.63 -25.29
C ILE A 426 -26.68 -16.48 -23.79
N PHE A 427 -26.71 -15.24 -23.31
CA PHE A 427 -26.97 -14.94 -21.90
C PHE A 427 -28.27 -15.61 -21.43
N SER A 428 -28.22 -16.27 -20.26
CA SER A 428 -29.40 -16.87 -19.63
C SER A 428 -29.33 -16.76 -18.10
N ASN A 429 -30.48 -16.43 -17.50
CA ASN A 429 -30.72 -16.41 -16.06
C ASN A 429 -31.75 -17.49 -15.64
N ASN A 430 -32.02 -18.47 -16.49
CA ASN A 430 -32.94 -19.54 -16.19
C ASN A 430 -32.23 -20.67 -15.41
N PRO A 431 -32.63 -20.99 -14.17
CA PRO A 431 -32.00 -22.07 -13.40
C PRO A 431 -32.19 -23.47 -13.99
N ASP A 432 -33.14 -23.65 -14.92
CA ASP A 432 -33.40 -24.92 -15.59
C ASP A 432 -32.50 -25.13 -16.84
N ASP A 433 -31.76 -24.11 -17.29
CA ASP A 433 -30.85 -24.22 -18.42
C ASP A 433 -29.51 -24.86 -18.01
N GLU A 434 -28.82 -25.49 -18.97
CA GLU A 434 -27.41 -25.84 -18.80
C GLU A 434 -26.56 -24.58 -19.01
N LEU A 435 -26.01 -24.07 -17.91
CA LEU A 435 -25.33 -22.79 -17.86
C LEU A 435 -23.80 -22.94 -17.85
N PHE A 436 -23.15 -21.98 -18.50
CA PHE A 436 -21.71 -21.89 -18.66
C PHE A 436 -21.23 -20.50 -18.26
N SER A 437 -20.12 -20.45 -17.52
CA SER A 437 -19.30 -19.26 -17.39
C SER A 437 -18.40 -19.18 -18.62
N VAL A 438 -18.45 -18.07 -19.34
CA VAL A 438 -17.73 -17.87 -20.61
C VAL A 438 -16.93 -16.57 -20.50
N ARG A 439 -15.64 -16.61 -20.85
CA ARG A 439 -14.78 -15.43 -20.86
C ARG A 439 -14.59 -14.96 -22.29
N PHE A 440 -14.99 -13.72 -22.55
CA PHE A 440 -14.82 -13.09 -23.85
C PHE A 440 -13.51 -12.29 -23.89
N THR A 441 -12.70 -12.55 -24.91
CA THR A 441 -11.43 -11.84 -25.17
C THR A 441 -11.64 -10.89 -26.34
N ASN A 442 -11.18 -9.64 -26.20
CA ASN A 442 -11.20 -8.67 -27.30
C ASN A 442 -10.14 -9.06 -28.35
N VAL A 443 -10.58 -9.35 -29.57
CA VAL A 443 -9.75 -9.73 -30.74
C VAL A 443 -9.63 -8.59 -31.77
N GLY A 444 -10.17 -7.42 -31.45
CA GLY A 444 -10.17 -6.21 -32.26
C GLY A 444 -11.36 -6.11 -33.21
N ASP A 445 -11.64 -4.89 -33.65
CA ASP A 445 -12.77 -4.53 -34.50
C ASP A 445 -12.85 -5.39 -35.77
N GLY A 446 -14.00 -6.07 -35.96
CA GLY A 446 -14.27 -6.89 -37.14
C GLY A 446 -13.60 -8.26 -37.16
N ASN A 447 -12.91 -8.65 -36.07
CA ASN A 447 -12.27 -9.96 -35.93
C ASN A 447 -13.02 -10.91 -35.00
N GLY A 448 -14.10 -10.46 -34.34
CA GLY A 448 -14.88 -11.26 -33.40
C GLY A 448 -16.37 -11.37 -33.74
N ASN A 449 -17.05 -12.33 -33.14
CA ASN A 449 -18.47 -12.60 -33.33
C ASN A 449 -19.37 -12.07 -32.20
N TYR A 450 -18.82 -11.36 -31.22
CA TYR A 450 -19.57 -10.80 -30.10
C TYR A 450 -19.35 -9.31 -29.91
N VAL A 451 -20.38 -8.62 -29.42
CA VAL A 451 -20.36 -7.20 -29.02
C VAL A 451 -20.87 -7.04 -27.59
N LEU A 452 -20.54 -5.90 -26.96
CA LEU A 452 -21.00 -5.56 -25.62
C LEU A 452 -22.47 -5.10 -25.65
N ALA A 453 -23.35 -5.75 -24.90
CA ALA A 453 -24.79 -5.45 -24.88
C ALA A 453 -25.26 -4.66 -23.65
N ASN A 454 -24.72 -4.94 -22.45
CA ASN A 454 -25.09 -4.22 -21.22
C ASN A 454 -23.87 -4.00 -20.30
N THR A 455 -23.71 -2.76 -19.81
CA THR A 455 -22.64 -2.28 -18.93
C THR A 455 -23.12 -1.86 -17.53
N ASN A 456 -24.43 -1.86 -17.26
CA ASN A 456 -25.00 -1.41 -15.97
C ASN A 456 -25.09 -2.53 -14.94
N ALA A 457 -25.04 -3.79 -15.40
CA ALA A 457 -24.95 -4.96 -14.52
C ALA A 457 -23.56 -5.07 -13.89
N ILE A 458 -23.44 -5.85 -12.80
CA ILE A 458 -22.16 -6.13 -12.14
C ILE A 458 -21.10 -6.74 -13.08
N THR A 459 -21.46 -7.34 -14.21
CA THR A 459 -20.51 -7.84 -15.22
C THR A 459 -21.05 -7.58 -16.62
N ASN A 460 -20.15 -7.30 -17.56
CA ASN A 460 -20.49 -7.07 -18.96
C ASN A 460 -21.22 -8.27 -19.57
N ILE A 461 -22.34 -7.99 -20.24
CA ILE A 461 -23.08 -8.99 -21.02
C ILE A 461 -22.70 -8.82 -22.49
N TYR A 462 -22.21 -9.91 -23.09
CA TYR A 462 -21.91 -10.01 -24.52
C TYR A 462 -23.06 -10.62 -25.31
N GLU A 463 -23.29 -10.10 -26.52
CA GLU A 463 -24.29 -10.58 -27.46
C GLU A 463 -23.62 -11.03 -28.76
N TYR A 464 -24.08 -12.15 -29.31
CA TYR A 464 -23.58 -12.69 -30.57
C TYR A 464 -24.11 -11.87 -31.76
N VAL A 465 -23.20 -11.46 -32.64
CA VAL A 465 -23.52 -10.78 -33.91
C VAL A 465 -23.12 -11.69 -35.06
N PRO A 466 -24.08 -12.14 -35.89
CA PRO A 466 -23.78 -13.06 -36.98
C PRO A 466 -22.84 -12.44 -38.04
N PRO A 467 -21.86 -13.19 -38.56
CA PRO A 467 -20.97 -12.73 -39.61
C PRO A 467 -21.73 -12.34 -40.89
N VAL A 468 -21.28 -11.27 -41.57
CA VAL A 468 -21.84 -10.86 -42.86
C VAL A 468 -20.90 -11.33 -43.97
N GLY A 469 -21.35 -12.29 -44.78
CA GLY A 469 -20.54 -12.86 -45.87
C GLY A 469 -19.32 -13.65 -45.39
N GLY A 470 -19.34 -14.16 -44.15
CA GLY A 470 -18.22 -14.88 -43.52
C GLY A 470 -17.19 -13.98 -42.82
N VAL A 471 -17.41 -12.66 -42.78
CA VAL A 471 -16.56 -11.73 -42.03
C VAL A 471 -17.23 -11.41 -40.69
N PRO A 472 -16.56 -11.63 -39.54
CA PRO A 472 -17.07 -11.27 -38.23
C PRO A 472 -17.38 -9.76 -38.14
N GLN A 473 -18.36 -9.38 -37.31
CA GLN A 473 -18.82 -7.98 -37.19
C GLN A 473 -18.68 -7.40 -35.78
N GLY A 474 -18.28 -8.23 -34.82
CA GLY A 474 -17.99 -7.84 -33.45
C GLY A 474 -16.49 -7.72 -33.18
N GLU A 475 -16.17 -7.60 -31.90
CA GLU A 475 -14.82 -7.33 -31.40
C GLU A 475 -14.34 -8.41 -30.41
N PHE A 476 -15.23 -9.32 -30.01
CA PHE A 476 -14.98 -10.30 -28.95
C PHE A 476 -15.20 -11.75 -29.39
N GLU A 477 -14.43 -12.67 -28.80
CA GLU A 477 -14.54 -14.12 -29.00
C GLU A 477 -14.50 -14.88 -27.65
N PRO A 478 -15.20 -16.02 -27.48
CA PRO A 478 -15.28 -16.79 -26.23
C PRO A 478 -14.03 -17.68 -26.00
N ILE A 479 -12.85 -17.15 -26.30
CA ILE A 479 -11.56 -17.85 -26.20
C ILE A 479 -10.71 -17.31 -25.04
N VAL A 480 -9.78 -18.14 -24.57
CA VAL A 480 -8.77 -17.78 -23.59
C VAL A 480 -7.36 -18.11 -24.11
N GLN A 481 -6.41 -17.20 -23.89
CA GLN A 481 -5.00 -17.44 -24.12
C GLN A 481 -4.44 -18.28 -22.97
N LEU A 482 -3.93 -19.47 -23.27
CA LEU A 482 -3.25 -20.34 -22.32
C LEU A 482 -1.79 -19.90 -22.16
N VAL A 483 -1.27 -20.06 -20.95
CA VAL A 483 0.12 -19.82 -20.59
C VAL A 483 0.81 -21.15 -20.31
N ALA A 484 1.92 -21.42 -21.00
CA ALA A 484 2.75 -22.61 -20.76
C ALA A 484 3.71 -22.40 -19.57
N PRO A 485 4.03 -23.46 -18.80
CA PRO A 485 5.04 -23.42 -17.75
C PRO A 485 6.45 -23.34 -18.36
N THR A 486 7.30 -22.46 -17.83
CA THR A 486 8.63 -22.14 -18.38
C THR A 486 9.79 -22.54 -17.46
N LYS A 487 11.01 -22.57 -18.01
CA LYS A 487 12.25 -22.84 -17.27
C LYS A 487 13.42 -21.99 -17.78
N LEU A 488 14.15 -21.36 -16.86
CA LEU A 488 15.39 -20.62 -17.13
C LEU A 488 16.51 -21.03 -16.17
N GLN A 489 17.65 -21.46 -16.71
CA GLN A 489 18.86 -21.78 -15.95
C GLN A 489 20.05 -21.02 -16.52
N ILE A 490 20.93 -20.53 -15.67
CA ILE A 490 22.14 -19.80 -16.08
C ILE A 490 23.32 -20.23 -15.21
N GLY A 491 24.46 -20.55 -15.82
CA GLY A 491 25.74 -20.81 -15.15
C GLY A 491 26.79 -19.80 -15.58
N ILE A 492 27.57 -19.26 -14.64
CA ILE A 492 28.47 -18.11 -14.89
C ILE A 492 29.78 -18.30 -14.16
N VAL A 493 30.87 -17.94 -14.83
CA VAL A 493 32.20 -17.76 -14.24
C VAL A 493 32.76 -16.43 -14.73
N ASN A 494 33.08 -15.52 -13.82
CA ASN A 494 33.73 -14.25 -14.14
C ASN A 494 34.93 -13.98 -13.26
N GLY A 495 35.83 -13.12 -13.72
CA GLY A 495 37.03 -12.77 -12.97
C GLY A 495 37.60 -11.43 -13.35
N LEU A 496 38.26 -10.81 -12.38
CA LEU A 496 38.88 -9.50 -12.44
C LEU A 496 40.32 -9.60 -11.93
N TYR A 497 41.27 -9.39 -12.82
CA TYR A 497 42.70 -9.51 -12.59
C TYR A 497 43.40 -8.16 -12.74
N ARG A 498 44.10 -7.73 -11.68
CA ARG A 498 44.90 -6.50 -11.57
C ARG A 498 46.37 -6.87 -11.34
N PRO A 499 47.13 -7.23 -12.39
CA PRO A 499 48.53 -7.63 -12.24
C PRO A 499 49.41 -6.51 -11.65
N ASN A 500 49.04 -5.24 -11.90
CA ASN A 500 49.70 -4.04 -11.38
C ASN A 500 48.72 -2.85 -11.37
N ASN A 501 49.17 -1.70 -10.86
CA ASN A 501 48.37 -0.48 -10.73
C ASN A 501 47.97 0.19 -12.06
N LYS A 502 48.40 -0.33 -13.22
CA LYS A 502 48.13 0.23 -14.56
C LYS A 502 47.25 -0.67 -15.42
N THR A 503 47.03 -1.94 -15.07
CA THR A 503 46.29 -2.87 -15.93
C THR A 503 45.20 -3.57 -15.14
N GLU A 504 44.02 -3.64 -15.74
CA GLU A 504 42.87 -4.38 -15.27
C GLU A 504 42.33 -5.24 -16.42
N ALA A 505 42.15 -6.54 -16.18
CA ALA A 505 41.56 -7.47 -17.13
C ALA A 505 40.37 -8.16 -16.49
N GLN A 506 39.21 -8.10 -17.15
CA GLN A 506 37.96 -8.71 -16.74
C GLN A 506 37.57 -9.75 -17.79
N PHE A 507 37.13 -10.93 -17.37
CA PHE A 507 36.55 -11.93 -18.25
C PHE A 507 35.28 -12.49 -17.64
N GLU A 508 34.37 -12.96 -18.48
CA GLU A 508 33.16 -13.64 -18.06
C GLU A 508 32.74 -14.67 -19.10
N LEU A 509 32.32 -15.85 -18.65
CA LEU A 509 31.74 -16.91 -19.45
C LEU A 509 30.38 -17.26 -18.84
N ALA A 510 29.36 -17.36 -19.68
CA ALA A 510 28.02 -17.69 -19.25
C ALA A 510 27.39 -18.74 -20.19
N VAL A 511 26.55 -19.59 -19.63
CA VAL A 511 25.72 -20.55 -20.36
C VAL A 511 24.30 -20.47 -19.85
N SER A 512 23.31 -20.66 -20.71
CA SER A 512 21.90 -20.66 -20.33
C SER A 512 21.13 -21.83 -20.93
N LYS A 513 20.10 -22.28 -20.24
CA LYS A 513 19.03 -23.13 -20.77
C LYS A 513 17.69 -22.44 -20.54
N ASN A 514 16.96 -22.10 -21.59
CA ASN A 514 15.66 -21.43 -21.53
C ASN A 514 14.65 -22.20 -22.36
N ASP A 515 13.63 -22.76 -21.70
CA ASP A 515 12.57 -23.58 -22.27
C ASP A 515 11.23 -22.87 -22.00
N LEU A 516 10.47 -22.59 -23.07
CA LEU A 516 9.25 -21.78 -23.01
C LEU A 516 7.99 -22.63 -22.82
N ASN A 517 8.08 -23.97 -22.88
CA ASN A 517 6.93 -24.85 -22.73
C ASN A 517 7.31 -26.26 -22.21
N LEU A 518 7.25 -26.44 -20.89
CA LEU A 518 7.53 -27.73 -20.24
C LEU A 518 6.47 -28.84 -20.48
N PHE A 519 5.42 -28.56 -21.28
CA PHE A 519 4.46 -29.57 -21.76
C PHE A 519 4.78 -30.13 -23.14
N SER A 520 5.63 -29.46 -23.93
CA SER A 520 5.97 -29.88 -25.29
C SER A 520 7.45 -30.24 -25.39
N ASP A 521 7.77 -31.27 -26.17
CA ASP A 521 9.14 -31.58 -26.58
C ASP A 521 9.45 -30.99 -27.98
N LEU A 522 8.48 -30.29 -28.60
CA LEU A 522 8.67 -29.61 -29.88
C LEU A 522 9.57 -28.36 -29.67
N ASP A 523 10.43 -28.07 -30.64
CA ASP A 523 11.33 -26.89 -30.69
C ASP A 523 12.47 -26.84 -29.64
N ASP A 524 12.64 -27.87 -28.82
CA ASP A 524 13.63 -27.97 -27.73
C ASP A 524 15.12 -27.82 -28.14
N GLU A 525 15.42 -27.87 -29.44
CA GLU A 525 16.76 -27.68 -30.02
C GLU A 525 17.30 -26.24 -29.80
N ASN A 526 16.42 -25.26 -29.62
CA ASN A 526 16.77 -23.84 -29.43
C ASN A 526 17.01 -23.46 -27.96
N ASN A 527 16.89 -24.39 -27.00
CA ASN A 527 16.84 -24.06 -25.57
C ASN A 527 18.19 -23.66 -24.96
N ASN A 528 19.32 -24.07 -25.54
CA ASN A 528 20.65 -23.87 -24.94
C ASN A 528 21.42 -22.75 -25.63
N GLY A 529 22.10 -21.90 -24.86
CA GLY A 529 22.96 -20.85 -25.39
C GLY A 529 24.17 -20.52 -24.52
N ALA A 530 25.12 -19.76 -25.07
CA ALA A 530 26.36 -19.39 -24.41
C ALA A 530 26.78 -17.93 -24.70
N ALA A 531 27.50 -17.32 -23.77
CA ALA A 531 28.05 -15.98 -23.93
C ALA A 531 29.45 -15.84 -23.30
N GLY A 532 30.24 -14.94 -23.85
CA GLY A 532 31.59 -14.64 -23.37
C GLY A 532 31.89 -13.15 -23.44
N LYS A 533 32.61 -12.64 -22.43
CA LYS A 533 33.07 -11.25 -22.34
C LYS A 533 34.54 -11.19 -21.98
N LEU A 534 35.27 -10.28 -22.61
CA LEU A 534 36.65 -9.94 -22.28
C LEU A 534 36.83 -8.42 -22.33
N ARG A 535 37.24 -7.82 -21.21
CA ARG A 535 37.52 -6.38 -21.12
C ARG A 535 38.91 -6.14 -20.53
N ILE A 536 39.74 -5.39 -21.24
CA ILE A 536 41.08 -5.00 -20.82
C ILE A 536 41.15 -3.48 -20.73
N LYS A 537 41.47 -2.94 -19.56
CA LYS A 537 41.74 -1.51 -19.33
C LYS A 537 43.20 -1.33 -18.93
N ARG A 538 43.94 -0.49 -19.65
CA ARG A 538 45.35 -0.20 -19.37
C ARG A 538 45.63 1.31 -19.36
N ALA A 539 46.17 1.80 -18.25
CA ALA A 539 46.71 3.15 -18.15
C ALA A 539 48.03 3.25 -18.93
N ILE A 540 47.99 3.95 -20.07
CA ILE A 540 49.16 4.25 -20.90
C ILE A 540 50.00 5.32 -20.19
N VAL A 541 49.33 6.36 -19.70
CA VAL A 541 49.91 7.44 -18.89
C VAL A 541 49.15 7.48 -17.58
N LYS A 542 49.85 7.33 -16.44
CA LYS A 542 49.26 7.43 -15.10
C LYS A 542 50.04 8.48 -14.32
N ASN A 543 49.45 9.66 -14.16
CA ASN A 543 49.99 10.73 -13.33
C ASN A 543 48.84 11.45 -12.65
N ASP A 544 48.81 11.38 -11.32
CA ASP A 544 47.70 11.83 -10.49
C ASP A 544 47.52 13.37 -10.51
N SER A 545 48.55 14.11 -10.94
CA SER A 545 48.54 15.58 -11.07
C SER A 545 48.30 16.10 -12.49
N LEU A 546 48.40 15.23 -13.51
CA LEU A 546 48.26 15.55 -14.93
C LEU A 546 47.10 14.75 -15.54
N TRP A 547 47.08 14.64 -16.88
CA TRP A 547 46.14 13.76 -17.57
C TRP A 547 46.55 12.30 -17.40
N THR A 548 45.61 11.48 -16.95
CA THR A 548 45.71 10.02 -17.01
C THR A 548 45.01 9.54 -18.28
N ILE A 549 45.70 8.73 -19.09
CA ILE A 549 45.18 8.19 -20.36
C ILE A 549 45.05 6.68 -20.24
N ASN A 550 43.82 6.17 -20.36
CA ASN A 550 43.48 4.76 -20.34
C ASN A 550 43.07 4.30 -21.74
N ALA A 551 43.65 3.19 -22.20
CA ALA A 551 43.12 2.42 -23.33
C ALA A 551 42.22 1.30 -22.82
N ILE A 552 41.09 1.10 -23.50
CA ILE A 552 40.08 0.09 -23.17
C ILE A 552 39.84 -0.74 -24.43
N ALA A 553 39.85 -2.06 -24.30
CA ALA A 553 39.35 -2.99 -25.30
C ALA A 553 38.29 -3.87 -24.62
N ASP A 554 37.12 -4.01 -25.23
CA ASP A 554 35.97 -4.74 -24.68
C ASP A 554 35.35 -5.58 -25.81
N LEU A 555 35.10 -6.86 -25.55
CA LEU A 555 34.56 -7.81 -26.51
C LEU A 555 33.48 -8.66 -25.83
N ASP A 556 32.28 -8.62 -26.39
CA ASP A 556 31.15 -9.48 -26.03
C ASP A 556 30.82 -10.39 -27.23
N ILE A 557 30.64 -11.68 -26.96
CA ILE A 557 30.18 -12.67 -27.93
C ILE A 557 28.99 -13.36 -27.28
N ILE A 558 27.83 -13.34 -27.92
CA ILE A 558 26.59 -13.92 -27.41
C ILE A 558 26.02 -14.82 -28.49
N GLU A 559 25.81 -16.09 -28.16
CA GLU A 559 25.14 -17.04 -29.03
C GLU A 559 23.63 -16.77 -29.04
N GLN A 560 22.99 -17.05 -30.17
CA GLN A 560 21.64 -16.60 -30.50
C GLN A 560 20.55 -17.04 -29.53
N ASN A 561 20.76 -18.15 -28.80
CA ASN A 561 19.80 -18.73 -27.87
C ASN A 561 20.16 -18.41 -26.41
N PHE A 562 21.21 -17.60 -26.16
CA PHE A 562 21.58 -17.21 -24.81
C PHE A 562 20.54 -16.25 -24.20
N LYS A 563 20.08 -16.58 -23.00
CA LYS A 563 19.08 -15.79 -22.26
C LYS A 563 19.61 -15.30 -20.92
N THR A 564 19.22 -14.08 -20.58
CA THR A 564 19.54 -13.40 -19.30
C THR A 564 18.28 -13.27 -18.44
N ILE A 565 18.45 -13.08 -17.13
CA ILE A 565 17.32 -12.98 -16.17
C ILE A 565 16.58 -11.65 -16.32
N GLN A 566 17.34 -10.56 -16.48
CA GLN A 566 16.84 -9.22 -16.75
C GLN A 566 17.52 -8.67 -17.99
N ARG A 567 17.00 -7.55 -18.53
CA ARG A 567 17.53 -6.91 -19.73
C ARG A 567 19.05 -6.66 -19.61
N LEU A 568 19.83 -7.25 -20.51
CA LEU A 568 21.29 -7.11 -20.55
C LEU A 568 21.73 -5.67 -20.83
N TYR A 569 21.07 -5.01 -21.79
CA TYR A 569 21.43 -3.66 -22.21
C TYR A 569 20.51 -2.60 -21.62
N ARG A 570 20.89 -1.33 -21.75
CA ARG A 570 20.04 -0.19 -21.40
C ARG A 570 18.77 -0.16 -22.27
N ALA A 571 17.69 0.44 -21.74
CA ALA A 571 16.39 0.55 -22.43
C ALA A 571 16.50 1.02 -23.89
N GLU A 572 17.41 1.96 -24.16
CA GLU A 572 17.57 2.58 -25.49
C GLU A 572 18.53 1.81 -26.42
N PHE A 573 19.05 0.63 -26.04
CA PHE A 573 20.09 -0.07 -26.83
C PHE A 573 19.68 -0.37 -28.27
N ASN A 574 18.47 -0.90 -28.48
CA ASN A 574 17.99 -1.23 -29.83
C ASN A 574 17.94 0.01 -30.71
N ARG A 575 17.39 1.10 -30.18
CA ARG A 575 17.37 2.41 -30.85
C ARG A 575 18.78 2.96 -31.09
N ASP A 576 19.67 2.85 -30.11
CA ASP A 576 21.07 3.31 -30.21
C ASP A 576 21.89 2.62 -31.30
N TRP A 577 21.44 1.44 -31.73
CA TRP A 577 22.00 0.65 -32.81
C TRP A 577 21.08 0.61 -34.05
N ASN A 578 19.98 1.37 -34.06
CA ASN A 578 18.97 1.39 -35.11
C ASN A 578 18.45 0.00 -35.50
N LEU A 579 18.38 -0.91 -34.52
CA LEU A 579 17.83 -2.25 -34.67
C LEU A 579 16.31 -2.13 -34.80
N ASP A 580 15.79 -2.61 -35.92
CA ASP A 580 14.37 -2.57 -36.24
C ASP A 580 13.66 -3.76 -35.58
N VAL A 581 13.35 -3.64 -34.28
CA VAL A 581 12.72 -4.74 -33.53
C VAL A 581 11.20 -4.63 -33.53
N GLU A 582 10.61 -3.47 -33.88
CA GLU A 582 9.15 -3.28 -33.87
C GLU A 582 8.44 -3.88 -35.10
N THR A 583 9.14 -4.01 -36.24
CA THR A 583 8.62 -4.71 -37.43
C THR A 583 8.96 -6.21 -37.44
N LEU A 584 9.70 -6.66 -36.43
CA LEU A 584 10.09 -8.03 -36.27
C LEU A 584 9.32 -8.57 -35.07
N ASN A 585 8.43 -9.55 -35.28
CA ASN A 585 7.84 -10.29 -34.17
C ASN A 585 8.93 -10.62 -33.13
N PRO A 586 8.61 -10.63 -31.82
CA PRO A 586 9.58 -10.98 -30.77
C PRO A 586 10.26 -12.36 -30.96
N THR A 587 9.79 -13.14 -31.94
CA THR A 587 10.35 -14.40 -32.47
C THR A 587 11.47 -14.27 -33.50
N ILE A 588 11.82 -13.10 -34.04
CA ILE A 588 12.90 -13.01 -35.05
C ILE A 588 14.27 -12.95 -34.37
N ASN A 589 14.94 -14.10 -34.42
CA ASN A 589 16.30 -14.25 -33.97
C ASN A 589 17.28 -13.60 -34.98
N LEU A 590 18.03 -12.57 -34.55
CA LEU A 590 19.07 -11.92 -35.37
C LEU A 590 20.35 -12.78 -35.51
N GLY A 591 20.44 -13.89 -34.77
CA GLY A 591 21.58 -14.79 -34.75
C GLY A 591 22.65 -14.39 -33.73
N ASN A 592 23.83 -15.01 -33.84
CA ASN A 592 24.95 -14.77 -32.91
C ASN A 592 25.41 -13.31 -32.95
N GLN A 593 25.52 -12.70 -31.78
CA GLN A 593 25.97 -11.33 -31.59
C GLN A 593 27.47 -11.26 -31.30
N THR A 594 28.16 -10.32 -31.91
CA THR A 594 29.50 -9.88 -31.50
C THR A 594 29.49 -8.36 -31.33
N LEU A 595 29.85 -7.88 -30.14
CA LEU A 595 30.01 -6.45 -29.84
C LEU A 595 31.45 -6.21 -29.41
N PHE A 596 32.18 -5.41 -30.17
CA PHE A 596 33.57 -5.04 -29.88
C PHE A 596 33.69 -3.54 -29.69
N THR A 597 34.37 -3.10 -28.64
CA THR A 597 34.59 -1.69 -28.32
C THR A 597 36.07 -1.41 -28.08
N LEU A 598 36.60 -0.39 -28.76
CA LEU A 598 37.92 0.20 -28.49
C LEU A 598 37.74 1.61 -27.98
N GLY A 599 38.30 1.91 -26.80
CA GLY A 599 38.14 3.18 -26.13
C GLY A 599 39.45 3.85 -25.71
N LEU A 600 39.47 5.17 -25.76
CA LEU A 600 40.49 6.03 -25.14
C LEU A 600 39.80 6.96 -24.16
N GLU A 601 40.25 6.94 -22.90
CA GLU A 601 39.74 7.77 -21.81
C GLU A 601 40.88 8.64 -21.29
N ALA A 602 40.74 9.96 -21.40
CA ALA A 602 41.65 10.94 -20.81
C ALA A 602 40.96 11.60 -19.61
N LEU A 603 41.57 11.54 -18.43
CA LEU A 603 41.03 12.03 -17.16
C LEU A 603 41.97 13.07 -16.54
N ASN A 604 41.42 14.18 -16.07
CA ASN A 604 42.11 15.15 -15.24
C ASN A 604 41.19 15.62 -14.11
N PHE A 605 41.63 15.44 -12.86
CA PHE A 605 40.82 15.71 -11.67
C PHE A 605 40.33 17.17 -11.54
N LYS A 606 41.03 18.14 -12.14
CA LYS A 606 40.63 19.57 -12.13
C LYS A 606 39.93 20.00 -13.41
N LYS A 607 40.36 19.48 -14.55
CA LYS A 607 39.93 19.96 -15.88
C LYS A 607 38.78 19.15 -16.49
N GLY A 608 38.55 17.91 -16.06
CA GLY A 608 37.46 17.06 -16.56
C GLY A 608 37.95 15.83 -17.34
N PHE A 609 37.15 15.33 -18.28
CA PHE A 609 37.43 14.09 -19.01
C PHE A 609 37.09 14.17 -20.50
N VAL A 610 37.74 13.32 -21.30
CA VAL A 610 37.44 13.10 -22.72
C VAL A 610 37.48 11.60 -22.99
N ASN A 611 36.37 11.05 -23.47
CA ASN A 611 36.21 9.65 -23.82
C ASN A 611 35.87 9.53 -25.29
N TYR A 612 36.65 8.75 -26.03
CA TYR A 612 36.34 8.33 -27.39
C TYR A 612 36.16 6.82 -27.39
N SER A 613 35.10 6.31 -28.04
CA SER A 613 34.95 4.88 -28.31
C SER A 613 34.60 4.61 -29.76
N PHE A 614 35.15 3.53 -30.30
CA PHE A 614 34.74 2.90 -31.54
C PHE A 614 34.08 1.57 -31.18
N ASP A 615 32.80 1.43 -31.49
CA ASP A 615 32.03 0.23 -31.24
C ASP A 615 31.68 -0.43 -32.58
N TYR A 616 31.80 -1.75 -32.66
CA TYR A 616 31.40 -2.58 -33.79
C TYR A 616 30.43 -3.65 -33.31
N LEU A 617 29.22 -3.66 -33.87
CA LEU A 617 28.18 -4.65 -33.57
C LEU A 617 27.89 -5.49 -34.81
N ASN A 618 27.84 -6.80 -34.65
CA ASN A 618 27.51 -7.73 -35.70
C ASN A 618 26.50 -8.77 -35.20
N TYR A 619 25.43 -9.01 -35.96
CA TYR A 619 24.51 -10.13 -35.80
C TYR A 619 24.56 -10.98 -37.07
N LYS A 620 25.51 -11.91 -37.13
CA LYS A 620 25.78 -12.78 -38.30
C LYS A 620 25.75 -12.01 -39.64
N GLU A 621 24.99 -12.48 -40.63
CA GLU A 621 24.81 -11.81 -41.94
C GLU A 621 23.62 -10.85 -41.92
N ALA A 622 22.91 -10.73 -40.79
CA ALA A 622 21.66 -9.98 -40.68
C ALA A 622 21.89 -8.47 -40.46
N PHE A 623 22.89 -8.12 -39.64
CA PHE A 623 23.17 -6.72 -39.28
C PHE A 623 24.65 -6.51 -38.98
N THR A 624 25.21 -5.43 -39.52
CA THR A 624 26.53 -4.90 -39.14
C THR A 624 26.42 -3.41 -38.84
N GLY A 625 27.03 -2.96 -37.74
CA GLY A 625 26.99 -1.58 -37.29
C GLY A 625 28.36 -1.10 -36.82
N THR A 626 28.77 0.10 -37.24
CA THR A 626 29.97 0.79 -36.74
C THR A 626 29.56 2.10 -36.11
N LYS A 627 29.98 2.33 -34.87
CA LYS A 627 29.59 3.50 -34.08
C LYS A 627 30.80 4.20 -33.51
N HIS A 628 30.88 5.50 -33.72
CA HIS A 628 31.87 6.37 -33.07
C HIS A 628 31.17 7.19 -31.99
N ASN A 629 31.65 7.11 -30.76
CA ASN A 629 31.14 7.93 -29.66
C ASN A 629 32.23 8.87 -29.14
N ILE A 630 31.85 10.11 -28.85
CA ILE A 630 32.69 11.09 -28.14
C ILE A 630 31.88 11.65 -26.99
N ASN A 631 32.36 11.45 -25.77
CA ASN A 631 31.80 12.03 -24.55
C ASN A 631 32.89 12.82 -23.82
N ALA A 632 32.72 14.13 -23.67
CA ALA A 632 33.70 14.97 -23.01
C ALA A 632 33.02 15.97 -22.07
N SER A 633 33.66 16.24 -20.94
CA SER A 633 33.31 17.31 -20.03
C SER A 633 34.58 18.04 -19.64
N TYR A 634 34.64 19.34 -19.91
CA TYR A 634 35.86 20.13 -19.74
C TYR A 634 35.54 21.46 -19.08
N LYS A 635 36.27 21.77 -18.01
CA LYS A 635 36.19 23.04 -17.27
C LYS A 635 37.42 23.90 -17.54
N LEU A 636 37.24 24.97 -18.28
CA LEU A 636 38.23 26.01 -18.57
C LEU A 636 37.91 27.26 -17.76
N ASP A 637 38.41 27.31 -16.51
CA ASP A 637 38.15 28.39 -15.55
C ASP A 637 36.63 28.64 -15.36
N LYS A 638 36.09 29.68 -16.00
CA LYS A 638 34.67 30.06 -15.98
C LYS A 638 33.78 29.32 -16.98
N LEU A 639 34.37 28.68 -17.99
CA LEU A 639 33.62 27.99 -19.05
C LEU A 639 33.61 26.48 -18.79
N ALA A 640 32.44 25.91 -18.56
CA ALA A 640 32.23 24.47 -18.50
C ALA A 640 31.52 24.02 -19.78
N ILE A 641 32.12 23.08 -20.52
CA ILE A 641 31.56 22.49 -21.73
C ILE A 641 31.38 21.00 -21.49
N SER A 642 30.21 20.48 -21.85
CA SER A 642 29.97 19.03 -21.92
C SER A 642 29.38 18.68 -23.29
N THR A 643 29.87 17.62 -23.91
CA THR A 643 29.42 17.15 -25.23
C THR A 643 29.30 15.63 -25.25
N ASN A 644 28.26 15.13 -25.90
CA ASN A 644 28.00 13.73 -26.16
C ASN A 644 27.58 13.57 -27.63
N ASN A 645 28.37 12.84 -28.41
CA ASN A 645 28.15 12.65 -29.84
C ASN A 645 28.20 11.17 -30.16
N SER A 646 27.31 10.72 -31.04
CA SER A 646 27.36 9.37 -31.62
C SER A 646 27.13 9.46 -33.13
N LEU A 647 27.97 8.79 -33.91
CA LEU A 647 27.73 8.55 -35.34
C LEU A 647 27.73 7.06 -35.58
N LEU A 648 26.57 6.52 -35.96
CA LEU A 648 26.36 5.11 -36.27
C LEU A 648 26.13 4.97 -37.78
N ASN A 649 26.77 3.98 -38.40
CA ASN A 649 26.39 3.50 -39.73
C ASN A 649 26.03 2.02 -39.62
N THR A 650 24.91 1.63 -40.21
CA THR A 650 24.43 0.24 -40.22
C THR A 650 24.23 -0.28 -41.64
N ASN A 651 24.38 -1.59 -41.78
CA ASN A 651 24.12 -2.34 -42.98
C ASN A 651 23.37 -3.62 -42.59
N GLU A 652 22.10 -3.69 -42.99
CA GLU A 652 21.14 -4.77 -42.74
C GLU A 652 20.86 -5.57 -44.03
N ILE A 653 20.13 -6.68 -43.97
CA ILE A 653 19.77 -7.46 -45.18
C ILE A 653 19.07 -6.59 -46.22
N ASN A 654 18.01 -5.89 -45.80
CA ASN A 654 17.13 -5.14 -46.71
C ASN A 654 17.28 -3.61 -46.62
N ALA A 655 18.12 -3.11 -45.71
CA ALA A 655 18.27 -1.69 -45.44
C ALA A 655 19.71 -1.29 -45.11
N GLU A 656 19.98 0.01 -45.20
CA GLU A 656 21.18 0.64 -44.69
C GLU A 656 20.79 1.91 -43.95
N SER A 657 21.57 2.32 -42.95
CA SER A 657 21.29 3.55 -42.23
C SER A 657 22.52 4.32 -41.79
N SER A 658 22.36 5.64 -41.63
CA SER A 658 23.30 6.51 -40.95
C SER A 658 22.54 7.28 -39.87
N PHE A 659 22.99 7.16 -38.63
CA PHE A 659 22.35 7.73 -37.46
C PHE A 659 23.31 8.61 -36.67
N PHE A 660 23.13 9.92 -36.77
CA PHE A 660 23.93 10.92 -36.09
C PHE A 660 23.18 11.52 -34.91
N ARG A 661 23.83 11.65 -33.76
CA ARG A 661 23.29 12.32 -32.57
C ARG A 661 24.34 13.17 -31.90
N THR A 662 23.92 14.31 -31.38
CA THR A 662 24.77 15.24 -30.65
C THR A 662 23.99 15.93 -29.55
N TYR A 663 24.61 16.08 -28.39
CA TYR A 663 24.12 16.87 -27.27
C TYR A 663 25.30 17.67 -26.71
N ASN A 664 25.20 18.99 -26.75
CA ASN A 664 26.24 19.91 -26.31
C ASN A 664 25.63 20.89 -25.32
N ASN A 665 26.37 21.16 -24.26
CA ASN A 665 25.99 22.13 -23.25
C ASN A 665 27.23 22.95 -22.87
N ALA A 666 27.10 24.26 -22.90
CA ALA A 666 28.14 25.19 -22.51
C ALA A 666 27.58 26.15 -21.46
N ILE A 667 28.27 26.27 -20.32
CA ILE A 667 27.91 27.14 -19.21
C ILE A 667 29.08 28.08 -18.94
N TYR A 668 28.82 29.39 -18.95
CA TYR A 668 29.78 30.43 -18.63
C TYR A 668 29.43 31.09 -17.30
N ASP A 669 30.33 31.01 -16.34
CA ASP A 669 30.17 31.51 -14.97
C ASP A 669 30.60 32.99 -14.85
N LEU A 670 29.66 33.85 -14.45
CA LEU A 670 29.86 35.28 -14.16
C LEU A 670 29.79 35.56 -12.65
N ASN A 671 30.19 34.60 -11.82
CA ASN A 671 30.19 34.55 -10.35
C ASN A 671 28.79 34.54 -9.68
N LYS A 672 27.92 35.50 -10.01
CA LYS A 672 26.55 35.59 -9.45
C LYS A 672 25.47 35.14 -10.44
N LEU A 673 25.80 35.22 -11.72
CA LEU A 673 24.99 34.84 -12.86
C LEU A 673 25.76 33.77 -13.64
N TRP A 674 25.07 32.88 -14.31
CA TRP A 674 25.66 31.99 -15.28
C TRP A 674 24.80 31.97 -16.55
N LEU A 675 25.47 31.88 -17.69
CA LEU A 675 24.85 31.84 -19.02
C LEU A 675 25.06 30.45 -19.60
N GLY A 676 23.99 29.85 -20.12
CA GLY A 676 23.96 28.51 -20.65
C GLY A 676 23.44 28.45 -22.07
N ALA A 677 24.07 27.63 -22.91
CA ALA A 677 23.56 27.28 -24.22
C ALA A 677 23.61 25.76 -24.41
N ARG A 678 22.52 25.19 -24.93
CA ARG A 678 22.37 23.78 -25.25
C ARG A 678 22.02 23.63 -26.72
N PHE A 679 22.70 22.68 -27.36
CA PHE A 679 22.42 22.28 -28.74
C PHE A 679 22.31 20.77 -28.78
N SER A 680 21.15 20.28 -29.24
CA SER A 680 20.91 18.86 -29.43
C SER A 680 20.32 18.58 -30.80
N SER A 681 20.82 17.57 -31.48
CA SER A 681 20.30 17.17 -32.78
C SER A 681 20.41 15.68 -32.98
N GLU A 682 19.49 15.13 -33.75
CA GLU A 682 19.43 13.74 -34.14
C GLU A 682 19.03 13.67 -35.61
N GLU A 683 19.69 12.84 -36.40
CA GLU A 683 19.33 12.57 -37.78
C GLU A 683 19.51 11.08 -38.05
N ASN A 684 18.40 10.35 -38.15
CA ASN A 684 18.36 8.96 -38.59
C ASN A 684 17.94 8.92 -40.06
N LYS A 685 18.80 8.46 -40.94
CA LYS A 685 18.49 8.22 -42.35
C LYS A 685 18.59 6.74 -42.64
N LYS A 686 17.44 6.07 -42.80
CA LYS A 686 17.35 4.64 -43.09
C LYS A 686 16.69 4.43 -44.46
N ARG A 687 17.35 3.66 -45.33
CA ARG A 687 16.91 3.42 -46.71
C ARG A 687 16.79 1.95 -46.99
N ARG A 688 15.80 1.55 -47.80
CA ARG A 688 15.73 0.18 -48.32
C ARG A 688 16.70 -0.01 -49.48
N LYS A 689 17.35 -1.18 -49.54
CA LYS A 689 18.36 -1.48 -50.57
C LYS A 689 17.75 -1.75 -51.95
N ASN A 690 16.52 -2.23 -52.00
CA ASN A 690 15.83 -2.61 -53.23
C ASN A 690 15.43 -1.40 -54.10
N ASP A 691 15.01 -0.30 -53.50
CA ASP A 691 14.54 0.90 -54.22
C ASP A 691 15.18 2.23 -53.77
N GLY A 692 16.01 2.22 -52.73
CA GLY A 692 16.66 3.40 -52.18
C GLY A 692 15.73 4.35 -51.43
N GLN A 693 14.46 4.00 -51.23
CA GLN A 693 13.49 4.86 -50.55
C GLN A 693 13.74 4.90 -49.05
N PHE A 694 13.43 6.05 -48.43
CA PHE A 694 13.47 6.17 -46.98
C PHE A 694 12.39 5.29 -46.31
N THR A 695 12.74 4.66 -45.20
CA THR A 695 11.79 3.94 -44.36
C THR A 695 11.06 4.88 -43.41
N ALA A 696 9.97 4.42 -42.79
CA ALA A 696 9.23 5.19 -41.78
C ALA A 696 10.06 5.55 -40.53
N LEU A 697 11.18 4.85 -40.29
CA LEU A 697 12.12 5.14 -39.19
C LEU A 697 13.05 6.33 -39.48
N THR A 698 13.05 6.85 -40.71
CA THR A 698 13.83 8.05 -41.05
C THR A 698 13.22 9.27 -40.40
N GLN A 699 13.97 9.92 -39.51
CA GLN A 699 13.53 11.09 -38.76
C GLN A 699 14.69 12.00 -38.43
N ARG A 700 14.40 13.28 -38.20
CA ARG A 700 15.40 14.26 -37.76
C ARG A 700 14.82 15.23 -36.77
N PHE A 701 15.61 15.64 -35.78
CA PHE A 701 15.32 16.83 -35.00
C PHE A 701 16.53 17.72 -34.79
N VAL A 702 16.26 19.01 -34.59
CA VAL A 702 17.24 19.99 -34.15
C VAL A 702 16.60 20.81 -33.04
N ALA A 703 17.31 20.95 -31.91
CA ALA A 703 16.88 21.70 -30.75
C ALA A 703 17.98 22.68 -30.28
N TYR A 704 17.57 23.92 -30.09
CA TYR A 704 18.39 25.00 -29.55
C TYR A 704 17.78 25.44 -28.24
N GLU A 705 18.59 25.55 -27.20
CA GLU A 705 18.16 26.05 -25.91
C GLU A 705 19.14 27.09 -25.38
N ALA A 706 18.62 28.25 -25.00
CA ALA A 706 19.37 29.29 -24.31
C ALA A 706 18.77 29.47 -22.92
N TYR A 707 19.62 29.52 -21.91
CA TYR A 707 19.17 29.61 -20.53
C TYR A 707 20.16 30.41 -19.69
N THR A 708 19.68 30.98 -18.59
CA THR A 708 20.50 31.74 -17.66
C THR A 708 19.97 31.54 -16.25
N GLY A 709 20.85 31.65 -15.26
CA GLY A 709 20.38 31.65 -13.89
C GLY A 709 21.31 32.36 -12.93
N VAL A 710 20.76 32.64 -11.74
CA VAL A 710 21.46 33.29 -10.63
C VAL A 710 21.50 32.34 -9.45
N GLY A 711 22.57 32.41 -8.65
CA GLY A 711 22.68 31.65 -7.40
C GLY A 711 23.13 30.19 -7.55
N ASP A 712 23.00 29.44 -6.46
CA ASP A 712 23.47 28.06 -6.29
C ASP A 712 22.27 27.10 -6.33
N SER A 713 22.28 26.16 -7.28
CA SER A 713 21.20 25.19 -7.48
C SER A 713 20.95 24.29 -6.27
N THR A 714 21.88 24.23 -5.30
CA THR A 714 21.73 23.49 -4.05
C THR A 714 21.03 24.27 -2.93
N LYS A 715 20.85 25.59 -3.09
CA LYS A 715 20.22 26.47 -2.08
C LYS A 715 19.20 27.42 -2.69
N VAL A 716 19.64 28.60 -3.13
CA VAL A 716 18.78 29.67 -3.64
C VAL A 716 19.23 29.95 -5.06
N PHE A 717 18.33 29.75 -6.01
CA PHE A 717 18.61 29.96 -7.42
C PHE A 717 17.34 30.34 -8.20
N ALA A 718 17.53 30.92 -9.37
CA ALA A 718 16.50 31.04 -10.38
C ALA A 718 17.12 30.81 -11.75
N GLN A 719 16.53 29.93 -12.55
CA GLN A 719 16.94 29.58 -13.90
C GLN A 719 15.78 29.83 -14.86
N LEU A 720 16.02 30.66 -15.87
CA LEU A 720 15.09 30.91 -16.97
C LEU A 720 15.67 30.30 -18.24
N GLY A 721 14.85 29.61 -19.03
CA GLY A 721 15.29 29.05 -20.30
C GLY A 721 14.22 29.08 -21.39
N TYR A 722 14.70 29.09 -22.63
CA TYR A 722 13.90 28.96 -23.84
C TYR A 722 14.49 27.86 -24.71
N LYS A 723 13.65 26.93 -25.15
CA LYS A 723 14.00 25.84 -26.05
C LYS A 723 13.12 25.91 -27.31
N TYR A 724 13.77 25.93 -28.46
CA TYR A 724 13.13 25.78 -29.77
C TYR A 724 13.54 24.45 -30.38
N ARG A 725 12.57 23.64 -30.82
CA ARG A 725 12.82 22.35 -31.47
C ARG A 725 12.03 22.23 -32.76
N VAL A 726 12.65 21.64 -33.77
CA VAL A 726 12.03 21.28 -35.05
C VAL A 726 12.16 19.79 -35.24
N ASN A 727 11.07 19.13 -35.64
CA ASN A 727 11.08 17.72 -36.00
C ASN A 727 10.67 17.55 -37.47
N ASP A 728 11.45 16.73 -38.17
CA ASP A 728 11.21 16.31 -39.55
C ASP A 728 10.96 14.79 -39.56
N SER A 729 10.00 14.34 -40.36
CA SER A 729 9.63 12.93 -40.54
C SER A 729 9.33 12.67 -42.02
N ILE A 730 9.09 11.41 -42.39
CA ILE A 730 8.80 11.05 -43.78
C ILE A 730 7.37 11.43 -44.18
N THR A 731 7.25 12.28 -45.21
CA THR A 731 6.01 12.55 -45.94
C THR A 731 6.26 12.39 -47.43
N ASN A 732 5.42 11.61 -48.14
CA ASN A 732 5.60 11.33 -49.57
C ASN A 732 7.03 10.83 -49.92
N PHE A 733 7.59 9.93 -49.11
CA PHE A 733 8.95 9.39 -49.23
C PHE A 733 10.09 10.42 -49.16
N LYS A 734 9.83 11.63 -48.65
CA LYS A 734 10.83 12.68 -48.41
C LYS A 734 10.85 13.06 -46.93
N LEU A 735 12.02 13.43 -46.43
CA LEU A 735 12.19 13.92 -45.07
C LEU A 735 11.82 15.41 -45.03
N ASP A 736 10.62 15.70 -44.53
CA ASP A 736 10.06 17.05 -44.46
C ASP A 736 9.65 17.39 -43.02
N ARG A 737 9.51 18.69 -42.75
CA ARG A 737 9.13 19.19 -41.43
C ARG A 737 7.69 18.85 -41.09
N VAL A 738 7.48 18.16 -39.97
CA VAL A 738 6.14 17.78 -39.51
C VAL A 738 5.62 18.64 -38.36
N ASN A 739 6.50 19.11 -37.48
CA ASN A 739 6.13 20.00 -36.39
C ASN A 739 7.32 20.81 -35.85
N SER A 740 7.01 21.81 -35.03
CA SER A 740 7.97 22.57 -34.25
C SER A 740 7.41 22.90 -32.87
N SER A 741 8.29 23.08 -31.90
CA SER A 741 7.88 23.42 -30.54
C SER A 741 8.70 24.55 -29.93
N ASN A 742 8.02 25.34 -29.11
CA ASN A 742 8.59 26.40 -28.29
C ASN A 742 8.33 26.05 -26.83
N THR A 743 9.36 26.06 -25.99
CA THR A 743 9.24 25.79 -24.56
C THR A 743 9.94 26.89 -23.77
N TYR A 744 9.19 27.54 -22.88
CA TYR A 744 9.70 28.53 -21.94
C TYR A 744 9.59 27.93 -20.54
N TYR A 745 10.67 28.00 -19.76
CA TYR A 745 10.65 27.45 -18.42
C TYR A 745 11.37 28.33 -17.40
N LEU A 746 10.86 28.29 -16.17
CA LEU A 746 11.44 28.88 -14.97
C LEU A 746 11.59 27.76 -13.94
N ASN A 747 12.80 27.54 -13.44
CA ASN A 747 13.05 26.69 -12.28
C ASN A 747 13.72 27.52 -11.20
N SER A 748 13.10 27.64 -10.03
CA SER A 748 13.61 28.54 -9.00
C SER A 748 13.34 28.07 -7.58
N LYS A 749 14.30 28.37 -6.73
CA LYS A 749 14.18 28.38 -5.28
C LYS A 749 14.56 29.77 -4.81
N LEU A 750 13.56 30.64 -4.69
CA LEU A 750 13.74 32.08 -4.49
C LEU A 750 14.15 32.42 -3.05
N ILE A 751 13.64 31.67 -2.06
CA ILE A 751 13.94 31.89 -0.65
C ILE A 751 14.08 30.55 0.05
N GLN A 752 15.13 30.37 0.86
CA GLN A 752 15.28 29.22 1.75
C GLN A 752 15.94 29.65 3.07
N ASN A 753 15.16 29.72 4.15
CA ASN A 753 15.61 29.95 5.53
C ASN A 753 14.61 29.37 6.55
N ASP A 754 14.90 29.49 7.86
CA ASP A 754 14.09 28.90 8.94
C ASP A 754 12.64 29.44 9.04
N ARG A 755 12.39 30.63 8.46
CA ARG A 755 11.10 31.33 8.49
C ARG A 755 10.35 31.27 7.16
N THR A 756 11.06 31.16 6.05
CA THR A 756 10.49 31.25 4.71
C THR A 756 11.14 30.24 3.76
N ASN A 757 10.32 29.48 3.05
CA ASN A 757 10.73 28.66 1.92
C ASN A 757 9.84 29.01 0.73
N LEU A 758 10.41 29.39 -0.41
CA LEU A 758 9.68 29.76 -1.62
C LEU A 758 10.36 29.14 -2.84
N GLY A 759 9.67 28.22 -3.50
CA GLY A 759 10.07 27.61 -4.77
C GLY A 759 8.99 27.82 -5.83
N LEU A 760 9.40 28.01 -7.07
CA LEU A 760 8.51 28.15 -8.22
C LEU A 760 9.12 27.46 -9.44
N PHE A 761 8.37 26.52 -9.99
CA PHE A 761 8.60 25.88 -11.27
C PHE A 761 7.47 26.25 -12.24
N VAL A 762 7.82 26.59 -13.48
CA VAL A 762 6.87 26.85 -14.57
C VAL A 762 7.47 26.30 -15.87
N ASN A 763 6.67 25.59 -16.65
CA ASN A 763 7.00 25.13 -17.99
C ASN A 763 5.79 25.37 -18.90
N TYR A 764 5.97 26.23 -19.89
CA TYR A 764 4.96 26.52 -20.91
C TYR A 764 5.49 26.07 -22.27
N ARG A 765 4.74 25.21 -22.95
CA ARG A 765 5.13 24.63 -24.23
C ARG A 765 3.99 24.76 -25.26
N THR A 766 4.39 25.04 -26.50
CA THR A 766 3.50 25.08 -27.67
C THR A 766 4.08 24.18 -28.75
N LEU A 767 3.28 23.22 -29.25
CA LEU A 767 3.61 22.31 -30.33
C LEU A 767 2.73 22.60 -31.54
N SER A 768 3.35 23.05 -32.63
CA SER A 768 2.66 23.41 -33.87
C SER A 768 3.01 22.43 -34.98
N PHE A 769 1.99 21.92 -35.67
CA PHE A 769 2.12 20.99 -36.79
C PHE A 769 2.14 21.73 -38.13
N THR A 770 2.86 21.19 -39.11
CA THR A 770 2.87 21.71 -40.48
C THR A 770 1.55 21.42 -41.21
N ASN A 771 0.90 20.28 -40.90
CA ASN A 771 -0.43 19.97 -41.41
C ASN A 771 -1.47 20.87 -40.72
N PRO A 772 -2.18 21.75 -41.47
CA PRO A 772 -3.17 22.65 -40.90
C PRO A 772 -4.41 21.96 -40.31
N GLU A 773 -4.65 20.69 -40.65
CA GLU A 773 -5.75 19.89 -40.07
C GLU A 773 -5.49 19.49 -38.61
N ILE A 774 -4.22 19.43 -38.19
CA ILE A 774 -3.83 19.10 -36.81
C ILE A 774 -3.69 20.39 -36.01
N LYS A 775 -4.51 20.54 -34.96
CA LYS A 775 -4.49 21.74 -34.12
C LYS A 775 -3.17 21.86 -33.36
N THR A 776 -2.69 23.09 -33.21
CA THR A 776 -1.56 23.40 -32.31
C THR A 776 -1.96 23.05 -30.88
N GLU A 777 -1.12 22.26 -30.21
CA GLU A 777 -1.30 21.89 -28.82
C GLU A 777 -0.48 22.78 -27.90
N THR A 778 -1.05 23.12 -26.76
CA THR A 778 -0.35 23.86 -25.69
C THR A 778 -0.38 23.05 -24.40
N SER A 779 0.69 23.15 -23.62
CA SER A 779 0.80 22.53 -22.31
C SER A 779 1.42 23.51 -21.32
N LEU A 780 0.90 23.49 -20.09
CA LEU A 780 1.40 24.27 -18.97
C LEU A 780 1.53 23.34 -17.77
N ASN A 781 2.72 23.35 -17.18
CA ASN A 781 2.99 22.70 -15.91
C ASN A 781 3.60 23.73 -14.96
N SER A 782 3.11 23.81 -13.73
CA SER A 782 3.69 24.69 -12.73
C SER A 782 3.54 24.13 -11.32
N ARG A 783 4.46 24.53 -10.44
CA ARG A 783 4.46 24.18 -9.02
C ARG A 783 5.03 25.34 -8.21
N LEU A 784 4.19 25.93 -7.37
CA LEU A 784 4.55 26.92 -6.36
C LEU A 784 4.54 26.24 -5.00
N GLN A 785 5.63 26.37 -4.25
CA GLN A 785 5.75 25.92 -2.87
C GLN A 785 6.13 27.12 -2.00
N TYR A 786 5.26 27.50 -1.08
CA TYR A 786 5.48 28.65 -0.19
C TYR A 786 5.16 28.32 1.25
N ASN A 787 6.15 28.43 2.12
CA ASN A 787 6.00 28.31 3.57
C ASN A 787 6.48 29.61 4.23
N GLN A 788 5.70 30.14 5.17
CA GLN A 788 5.99 31.39 5.86
C GLN A 788 5.61 31.35 7.33
N LYS A 789 6.55 31.72 8.20
CA LYS A 789 6.36 31.96 9.64
C LYS A 789 6.58 33.45 9.93
N LEU A 790 5.58 34.13 10.50
CA LEU A 790 5.63 35.56 10.86
C LEU A 790 5.44 35.75 12.37
N PHE A 791 5.98 36.84 12.88
CA PHE A 791 5.81 37.30 14.27
C PHE A 791 5.99 36.21 15.34
N LYS A 792 7.13 35.48 15.29
CA LYS A 792 7.44 34.37 16.20
C LYS A 792 6.38 33.25 16.18
N ASN A 793 6.01 32.78 14.99
CA ASN A 793 5.03 31.70 14.79
C ASN A 793 3.57 32.06 15.10
N PHE A 794 3.25 33.34 15.31
CA PHE A 794 1.87 33.82 15.44
C PHE A 794 1.08 33.57 14.14
N VAL A 795 1.65 33.89 12.97
CA VAL A 795 1.05 33.51 11.68
C VAL A 795 1.94 32.46 11.03
N GLN A 796 1.34 31.35 10.64
CA GLN A 796 1.98 30.32 9.83
C GLN A 796 1.13 30.08 8.60
N SER A 797 1.73 30.23 7.42
CA SER A 797 1.08 30.01 6.13
C SER A 797 1.85 28.95 5.35
N ASN A 798 1.15 27.96 4.82
CA ASN A 798 1.70 26.97 3.90
C ASN A 798 0.81 26.92 2.66
N THR A 799 1.42 27.10 1.49
CA THR A 799 0.75 27.15 0.19
C THR A 799 1.47 26.23 -0.76
N ILE A 800 0.74 25.31 -1.37
CA ILE A 800 1.18 24.53 -2.52
C ILE A 800 0.17 24.78 -3.62
N PHE A 801 0.62 25.26 -4.76
CA PHE A 801 -0.24 25.44 -5.94
C PHE A 801 0.42 24.80 -7.15
N GLU A 802 -0.32 23.92 -7.82
CA GLU A 802 0.14 23.15 -8.95
C GLU A 802 -0.87 23.21 -10.08
N THR A 803 -0.35 23.28 -11.29
CA THR A 803 -1.15 23.14 -12.51
C THR A 803 -0.47 22.12 -13.40
N ASN A 804 -1.25 21.20 -13.96
CA ASN A 804 -0.75 20.11 -14.78
C ASN A 804 -1.76 19.77 -15.87
N SER A 805 -1.26 19.38 -17.03
CA SER A 805 -2.06 18.78 -18.08
C SER A 805 -1.91 17.25 -17.98
N GLY A 806 -3.00 16.52 -17.89
CA GLY A 806 -3.01 15.07 -17.62
C GLY A 806 -4.22 14.38 -18.23
N SER A 807 -4.54 13.18 -17.75
CA SER A 807 -5.75 12.46 -18.11
C SER A 807 -6.54 12.04 -16.86
N LEU A 808 -7.84 11.83 -17.03
CA LEU A 808 -8.70 11.19 -16.04
C LEU A 808 -9.03 9.79 -16.58
N PRO A 809 -8.68 8.71 -15.85
CA PRO A 809 -9.11 7.38 -16.19
C PRO A 809 -10.60 7.19 -15.83
N GLN A 810 -11.42 6.93 -16.84
CA GLN A 810 -12.77 6.40 -16.65
C GLN A 810 -12.64 4.88 -16.59
N GLN A 811 -12.68 4.34 -15.38
CA GLN A 811 -12.39 2.94 -15.07
C GLN A 811 -13.67 2.20 -14.72
N ASP A 812 -13.89 1.05 -15.37
CA ASP A 812 -14.99 0.15 -15.03
C ASP A 812 -14.70 -0.60 -13.72
N PHE A 813 -15.75 -0.95 -12.96
CA PHE A 813 -15.64 -1.72 -11.72
C PHE A 813 -16.87 -2.62 -11.51
N THR A 814 -16.73 -3.59 -10.62
CA THR A 814 -17.77 -4.54 -10.20
C THR A 814 -17.78 -4.72 -8.68
N TYR A 815 -18.84 -5.33 -8.15
CA TYR A 815 -18.93 -5.75 -6.75
C TYR A 815 -18.83 -7.28 -6.64
N VAL A 816 -18.03 -7.74 -5.68
CA VAL A 816 -17.84 -9.17 -5.40
C VAL A 816 -18.30 -9.46 -3.99
N GLU A 817 -19.13 -10.49 -3.84
CA GLU A 817 -19.64 -10.94 -2.54
C GLU A 817 -18.50 -11.56 -1.70
N VAL A 818 -18.50 -11.25 -0.40
CA VAL A 818 -17.60 -11.74 0.63
C VAL A 818 -18.38 -12.07 1.90
N ASP A 819 -17.79 -12.85 2.79
CA ASP A 819 -18.44 -13.21 4.06
C ASP A 819 -18.89 -11.96 4.84
N PRO A 820 -20.09 -11.97 5.47
CA PRO A 820 -20.57 -10.87 6.28
C PRO A 820 -19.55 -10.41 7.33
N GLY A 821 -19.22 -9.12 7.31
CA GLY A 821 -18.20 -8.53 8.18
C GLY A 821 -16.82 -8.35 7.54
N GLN A 822 -16.60 -8.88 6.33
CA GLN A 822 -15.38 -8.63 5.54
C GLN A 822 -15.59 -7.59 4.42
N GLY A 823 -16.84 -7.32 4.04
CA GLY A 823 -17.21 -6.34 3.03
C GLY A 823 -17.37 -4.93 3.58
N VAL A 824 -17.55 -3.98 2.66
CA VAL A 824 -17.83 -2.55 2.95
C VAL A 824 -19.15 -2.11 2.30
N TYR A 825 -19.61 -2.84 1.29
CA TYR A 825 -20.82 -2.56 0.55
C TYR A 825 -21.92 -3.57 0.90
N ILE A 826 -23.17 -3.12 0.81
CA ILE A 826 -24.38 -3.94 0.86
C ILE A 826 -25.17 -3.73 -0.44
N TRP A 827 -25.76 -4.78 -0.98
CA TRP A 827 -26.73 -4.69 -2.06
C TRP A 827 -28.14 -4.53 -1.50
N ILE A 828 -28.89 -3.54 -1.99
CA ILE A 828 -30.29 -3.33 -1.66
C ILE A 828 -31.06 -3.25 -2.99
N ASP A 829 -31.87 -4.27 -3.28
CA ASP A 829 -32.73 -4.32 -4.46
C ASP A 829 -33.84 -3.26 -4.34
N TYR A 830 -33.65 -2.11 -4.97
CA TYR A 830 -34.56 -0.97 -4.87
C TYR A 830 -35.74 -1.12 -5.83
N ASN A 831 -35.54 -1.76 -6.98
CA ASN A 831 -36.56 -1.92 -8.02
C ASN A 831 -37.27 -3.28 -8.01
N ASN A 832 -36.85 -4.20 -7.13
CA ASN A 832 -37.37 -5.57 -6.96
C ASN A 832 -37.26 -6.43 -8.22
N ASN A 833 -36.24 -6.21 -9.05
CA ASN A 833 -36.03 -6.99 -10.29
C ASN A 833 -35.15 -8.24 -10.09
N GLY A 834 -34.51 -8.39 -8.92
CA GLY A 834 -33.62 -9.51 -8.61
C GLY A 834 -32.29 -9.54 -9.38
N ILE A 835 -31.91 -8.43 -10.01
CA ILE A 835 -30.67 -8.27 -10.78
C ILE A 835 -29.79 -7.25 -10.04
N GLN A 836 -28.55 -7.61 -9.76
CA GLN A 836 -27.59 -6.68 -9.17
C GLN A 836 -27.15 -5.62 -10.18
N GLU A 837 -27.57 -4.37 -9.94
CA GLU A 837 -27.19 -3.20 -10.73
C GLU A 837 -26.20 -2.32 -9.94
N LEU A 838 -25.25 -1.68 -10.63
CA LEU A 838 -24.12 -0.97 -9.98
C LEU A 838 -24.57 0.16 -9.03
N GLU A 839 -25.74 0.73 -9.24
CA GLU A 839 -26.36 1.77 -8.44
C GLU A 839 -27.03 1.25 -7.16
N GLU A 840 -27.33 -0.04 -7.05
CA GLU A 840 -28.04 -0.61 -5.89
C GLU A 840 -27.11 -0.96 -4.72
N PHE A 841 -25.80 -0.74 -4.90
CA PHE A 841 -24.81 -0.94 -3.85
C PHE A 841 -24.61 0.33 -3.03
N GLU A 842 -24.76 0.19 -1.72
CA GLU A 842 -24.56 1.25 -0.72
C GLU A 842 -23.42 0.91 0.24
N VAL A 843 -22.80 1.93 0.83
CA VAL A 843 -21.82 1.72 1.90
C VAL A 843 -22.54 1.25 3.16
N ALA A 844 -22.20 0.05 3.63
CA ALA A 844 -22.82 -0.56 4.79
C ALA A 844 -22.56 0.26 6.07
N GLN A 845 -23.62 0.70 6.75
CA GLN A 845 -23.52 1.48 7.99
C GLN A 845 -23.08 0.63 9.20
N PHE A 846 -23.26 -0.68 9.12
CA PHE A 846 -22.85 -1.64 10.14
C PHE A 846 -22.01 -2.74 9.52
N GLN A 847 -20.91 -3.11 10.19
CA GLN A 847 -19.96 -4.08 9.66
C GLN A 847 -20.62 -5.42 9.30
N ASP A 848 -21.60 -5.89 10.08
CA ASP A 848 -22.31 -7.15 9.84
C ASP A 848 -23.17 -7.15 8.56
N GLN A 849 -23.43 -5.98 7.98
CA GLN A 849 -24.15 -5.82 6.71
C GLN A 849 -23.22 -5.73 5.50
N GLY A 850 -21.92 -5.50 5.70
CA GLY A 850 -20.94 -5.42 4.63
C GLY A 850 -20.64 -6.81 4.06
N THR A 851 -21.32 -7.17 2.98
CA THR A 851 -21.17 -8.46 2.27
C THR A 851 -20.55 -8.32 0.89
N TYR A 852 -20.19 -7.12 0.45
CA TYR A 852 -19.57 -6.90 -0.86
C TYR A 852 -18.32 -6.02 -0.79
N ILE A 853 -17.41 -6.23 -1.74
CA ILE A 853 -16.23 -5.40 -2.02
C ILE A 853 -16.23 -4.92 -3.46
N ARG A 854 -15.61 -3.77 -3.73
CA ARG A 854 -15.50 -3.19 -5.07
C ARG A 854 -14.16 -3.56 -5.73
N VAL A 855 -14.20 -4.09 -6.96
CA VAL A 855 -13.05 -4.57 -7.75
C VAL A 855 -13.01 -3.91 -9.14
N LEU A 856 -11.83 -3.56 -9.66
CA LEU A 856 -11.67 -2.91 -10.97
C LEU A 856 -11.82 -3.91 -12.14
N LEU A 857 -12.42 -3.47 -13.25
CA LEU A 857 -12.59 -4.24 -14.50
C LEU A 857 -11.67 -3.71 -15.62
N PRO A 858 -11.17 -4.53 -16.57
CA PRO A 858 -10.00 -4.17 -17.39
C PRO A 858 -10.18 -2.96 -18.30
N ASN A 859 -11.43 -2.62 -18.62
CA ASN A 859 -11.78 -1.57 -19.56
C ASN A 859 -11.56 -0.17 -18.95
N GLN A 860 -10.84 0.69 -19.68
CA GLN A 860 -10.44 2.01 -19.22
C GLN A 860 -10.38 3.00 -20.40
N VAL A 861 -10.99 4.18 -20.23
CA VAL A 861 -10.93 5.26 -21.21
C VAL A 861 -10.28 6.49 -20.58
N PHE A 862 -9.25 7.05 -21.21
CA PHE A 862 -8.55 8.23 -20.71
C PHE A 862 -9.10 9.51 -21.33
N ILE A 863 -9.66 10.39 -20.49
CA ILE A 863 -10.13 11.71 -20.92
C ILE A 863 -9.04 12.74 -20.63
N LYS A 864 -8.58 13.50 -21.64
CA LYS A 864 -7.60 14.57 -21.44
C LYS A 864 -8.17 15.69 -20.55
N THR A 865 -7.41 16.07 -19.53
CA THR A 865 -7.81 17.07 -18.54
C THR A 865 -6.73 18.12 -18.28
N HIS A 866 -7.17 19.28 -17.82
CA HIS A 866 -6.35 20.26 -17.16
C HIS A 866 -6.65 20.22 -15.66
N GLN A 867 -5.63 20.04 -14.84
CA GLN A 867 -5.76 19.89 -13.41
C GLN A 867 -5.12 21.07 -12.66
N ASN A 868 -5.81 21.56 -11.64
CA ASN A 868 -5.34 22.58 -10.71
C ASN A 868 -5.47 22.09 -9.28
N ARG A 869 -4.35 22.05 -8.57
CA ARG A 869 -4.27 21.60 -7.18
C ARG A 869 -3.75 22.73 -6.30
N LEU A 870 -4.60 23.26 -5.42
CA LEU A 870 -4.22 24.25 -4.40
C LEU A 870 -4.43 23.65 -3.02
N SER A 871 -3.40 23.71 -2.19
CA SER A 871 -3.46 23.39 -0.75
C SER A 871 -2.92 24.59 0.04
N GLN A 872 -3.79 25.22 0.82
CA GLN A 872 -3.48 26.36 1.66
C GLN A 872 -3.83 26.03 3.10
N THR A 873 -2.87 26.17 4.02
CA THR A 873 -3.13 26.16 5.46
C THR A 873 -2.69 27.49 6.08
N LEU A 874 -3.53 28.06 6.93
CA LEU A 874 -3.26 29.29 7.67
C LEU A 874 -3.54 29.05 9.15
N THR A 875 -2.55 29.30 9.99
CA THR A 875 -2.66 29.18 11.44
C THR A 875 -2.39 30.53 12.10
N LEU A 876 -3.30 30.95 12.98
CA LEU A 876 -3.15 32.13 13.84
C LEU A 876 -3.03 31.65 15.30
N ASN A 877 -1.86 31.85 15.90
CA ASN A 877 -1.49 31.33 17.21
C ASN A 877 -0.91 32.42 18.15
N PRO A 878 -1.75 33.22 18.84
CA PRO A 878 -1.33 34.25 19.80
C PRO A 878 -0.91 33.72 21.17
N LEU A 879 -0.60 32.43 21.34
CA LEU A 879 -0.27 31.85 22.65
C LEU A 879 0.90 32.56 23.36
N ASP A 880 1.87 33.08 22.62
CA ASP A 880 2.99 33.86 23.17
C ASP A 880 2.55 35.13 23.92
N TRP A 881 1.33 35.61 23.70
CA TRP A 881 0.80 36.81 24.34
C TRP A 881 0.10 36.56 25.67
N ILE A 882 0.06 35.32 26.15
CA ILE A 882 -0.63 34.97 27.40
C ILE A 882 -0.08 35.71 28.63
N ASN A 883 1.22 36.03 28.63
CA ASN A 883 1.92 36.77 29.68
C ASN A 883 2.19 38.24 29.32
N SER A 884 1.54 38.78 28.28
CA SER A 884 1.71 40.18 27.88
C SER A 884 1.03 41.13 28.87
N GLU A 885 1.66 42.27 29.17
CA GLU A 885 1.10 43.35 30.00
C GLU A 885 -0.09 44.05 29.33
N SER A 886 -0.13 44.08 28.00
CA SER A 886 -1.24 44.66 27.23
C SER A 886 -2.52 43.81 27.33
N ALA A 887 -3.61 44.43 27.79
CA ALA A 887 -4.91 43.77 27.96
C ALA A 887 -5.48 43.19 26.66
N THR A 888 -5.28 43.87 25.52
CA THR A 888 -5.76 43.41 24.20
C THR A 888 -5.00 42.18 23.73
N LYS A 889 -3.67 42.16 23.86
CA LYS A 889 -2.84 40.99 23.53
C LYS A 889 -3.20 39.78 24.40
N LYS A 890 -3.42 40.02 25.70
CA LYS A 890 -3.85 38.98 26.64
C LYS A 890 -5.22 38.42 26.26
N PHE A 891 -6.19 39.26 25.89
CA PHE A 891 -7.49 38.81 25.37
C PHE A 891 -7.35 37.97 24.10
N LEU A 892 -6.58 38.44 23.12
CA LEU A 892 -6.34 37.72 21.87
C LEU A 892 -5.63 36.37 22.08
N SER A 893 -4.77 36.25 23.11
CA SER A 893 -4.08 34.98 23.44
C SER A 893 -5.02 33.81 23.78
N HIS A 894 -6.29 34.10 24.07
CA HIS A 894 -7.30 33.08 24.28
C HIS A 894 -7.82 32.47 22.97
N PHE A 895 -7.63 33.15 21.84
CA PHE A 895 -8.09 32.69 20.54
C PHE A 895 -7.01 31.89 19.81
N TYR A 896 -7.40 30.88 19.06
CA TYR A 896 -6.55 30.16 18.12
C TYR A 896 -7.37 29.88 16.87
N ASN A 897 -6.83 30.14 15.68
CA ASN A 897 -7.54 29.87 14.44
C ASN A 897 -6.70 29.01 13.51
N GLN A 898 -7.36 28.06 12.85
CA GLN A 898 -6.77 27.25 11.80
C GLN A 898 -7.75 27.18 10.63
N SER A 899 -7.26 27.60 9.46
CA SER A 899 -7.97 27.51 8.18
C SER A 899 -7.23 26.57 7.27
N SER A 900 -7.95 25.72 6.57
CA SER A 900 -7.45 24.91 5.46
C SER A 900 -8.37 25.05 4.26
N TYR A 901 -7.78 25.27 3.09
CA TYR A 901 -8.47 25.26 1.80
C TYR A 901 -7.72 24.33 0.86
N LEU A 902 -8.39 23.29 0.41
CA LEU A 902 -7.89 22.32 -0.54
C LEU A 902 -8.82 22.33 -1.75
N VAL A 903 -8.28 22.45 -2.95
CA VAL A 903 -9.02 22.21 -4.18
C VAL A 903 -8.13 21.43 -5.14
N ASP A 904 -8.62 20.28 -5.60
CA ASP A 904 -8.11 19.54 -6.74
C ASP A 904 -9.21 19.50 -7.78
N ARG A 905 -8.99 20.16 -8.91
CA ARG A 905 -9.99 20.27 -9.97
C ARG A 905 -9.41 19.81 -11.29
N LYS A 906 -10.10 18.88 -11.93
CA LYS A 906 -9.82 18.35 -13.27
C LYS A 906 -10.93 18.79 -14.22
N THR A 907 -10.62 19.65 -15.17
CA THR A 907 -11.55 20.07 -16.23
C THR A 907 -11.18 19.42 -17.55
N ARG A 908 -12.15 19.19 -18.43
CA ARG A 908 -11.87 18.68 -19.78
C ARG A 908 -10.97 19.67 -20.53
N LYS A 909 -9.93 19.17 -21.19
CA LYS A 909 -9.05 20.04 -21.99
C LYS A 909 -9.72 20.38 -23.33
N VAL A 910 -10.20 21.61 -23.50
CA VAL A 910 -10.77 22.12 -24.77
C VAL A 910 -9.86 23.19 -25.38
N GLY A 911 -9.20 22.85 -26.49
CA GLY A 911 -8.30 23.77 -27.20
C GLY A 911 -7.06 24.16 -26.38
N ASN A 912 -6.73 25.46 -26.38
CA ASN A 912 -5.51 26.03 -25.78
C ASN A 912 -5.78 26.92 -24.56
N ASN A 913 -6.97 26.83 -23.95
CA ASN A 913 -7.31 27.62 -22.78
C ASN A 913 -6.79 26.94 -21.50
N PHE A 914 -6.15 27.70 -20.62
CA PHE A 914 -5.72 27.23 -19.30
C PHE A 914 -6.51 28.00 -18.25
N SER A 915 -7.43 27.34 -17.56
CA SER A 915 -8.02 27.93 -16.35
C SER A 915 -7.00 27.80 -15.22
N LEU A 916 -6.32 28.89 -14.88
CA LEU A 916 -5.35 28.94 -13.78
C LEU A 916 -5.96 29.38 -12.46
N ASN A 917 -7.25 29.72 -12.48
CA ASN A 917 -7.94 30.17 -11.29
C ASN A 917 -8.47 28.94 -10.52
N PRO A 918 -7.84 28.54 -9.40
CA PRO A 918 -8.34 27.41 -8.61
C PRO A 918 -9.70 27.72 -7.95
N PHE A 919 -10.10 29.00 -7.92
CA PHE A 919 -11.36 29.49 -7.35
C PHE A 919 -12.43 29.76 -8.41
N ASP A 920 -12.19 29.41 -9.68
CA ASP A 920 -13.20 29.58 -10.72
C ASP A 920 -14.47 28.82 -10.32
N THR A 921 -15.65 29.36 -10.56
CA THR A 921 -16.93 28.70 -10.25
C THR A 921 -17.83 28.60 -11.47
N GLY A 922 -17.36 29.00 -12.67
CA GLY A 922 -18.23 29.06 -13.86
C GLY A 922 -17.57 28.59 -15.15
N GLY A 923 -18.30 27.77 -15.92
CA GLY A 923 -18.13 27.64 -17.37
C GLY A 923 -18.05 26.22 -17.91
N GLU A 924 -17.20 25.37 -17.33
CA GLU A 924 -17.01 23.98 -17.75
C GLU A 924 -17.19 23.06 -16.54
N ASP A 925 -18.14 22.12 -16.63
CA ASP A 925 -18.35 21.12 -15.59
C ASP A 925 -17.06 20.32 -15.35
N PRO A 926 -16.52 20.30 -14.11
CA PRO A 926 -15.32 19.53 -13.83
C PRO A 926 -15.62 18.04 -13.99
N LEU A 927 -14.70 17.32 -14.66
CA LEU A 927 -14.72 15.85 -14.74
C LEU A 927 -14.29 15.21 -13.41
N GLY A 928 -13.55 15.97 -12.60
CA GLY A 928 -13.21 15.59 -11.23
C GLY A 928 -13.04 16.82 -10.37
N LEU A 929 -13.59 16.81 -9.16
CA LEU A 929 -13.43 17.89 -8.20
C LEU A 929 -13.30 17.31 -6.80
N GLN A 930 -12.33 17.80 -6.04
CA GLN A 930 -12.24 17.62 -4.60
C GLN A 930 -11.95 18.99 -4.00
N LEU A 931 -12.98 19.64 -3.47
CA LEU A 931 -12.90 20.93 -2.79
C LEU A 931 -13.22 20.73 -1.32
N SER A 932 -12.36 21.22 -0.43
CA SER A 932 -12.56 21.19 1.02
C SER A 932 -12.06 22.47 1.65
N PHE A 933 -12.98 23.22 2.25
CA PHE A 933 -12.69 24.34 3.11
C PHE A 933 -13.06 24.00 4.55
N ARG A 934 -12.15 24.27 5.48
CA ARG A 934 -12.40 24.10 6.92
C ARG A 934 -11.75 25.22 7.69
N ASN A 935 -12.53 25.94 8.49
CA ASN A 935 -12.05 26.96 9.41
C ASN A 935 -12.51 26.60 10.83
N THR A 936 -11.56 26.52 11.76
CA THR A 936 -11.87 26.33 13.18
C THR A 936 -11.30 27.47 14.01
N ILE A 937 -12.17 28.19 14.72
CA ILE A 937 -11.81 29.21 15.70
C ILE A 937 -12.02 28.60 17.09
N PHE A 938 -11.00 28.66 17.93
CA PHE A 938 -11.04 28.22 19.31
C PHE A 938 -10.92 29.41 20.25
N TYR A 939 -11.64 29.37 21.36
CA TYR A 939 -11.46 30.19 22.54
C TYR A 939 -11.07 29.27 23.71
N ASN A 940 -10.02 29.63 24.46
CA ASN A 940 -9.48 28.82 25.56
C ASN A 940 -9.14 27.37 25.17
N ARG A 941 -8.50 27.19 23.99
CA ARG A 941 -8.06 25.87 23.52
C ARG A 941 -7.27 25.15 24.62
N GLY A 942 -7.71 23.94 24.99
CA GLY A 942 -7.04 23.08 25.98
C GLY A 942 -7.27 23.40 27.47
N LYS A 943 -8.08 24.39 27.84
CA LYS A 943 -8.30 24.76 29.26
C LYS A 943 -9.51 24.12 29.95
N GLN A 944 -10.46 23.54 29.20
CA GLN A 944 -11.75 23.00 29.69
C GLN A 944 -12.61 24.01 30.49
N LYS A 945 -12.32 25.31 30.39
CA LYS A 945 -13.02 26.37 31.12
C LYS A 945 -13.48 27.42 30.12
N TYR A 946 -14.78 27.36 29.78
CA TYR A 946 -15.33 28.15 28.68
C TYR A 946 -14.53 27.91 27.39
N THR A 947 -14.16 26.66 27.13
CA THR A 947 -13.51 26.29 25.88
C THR A 947 -14.60 26.23 24.83
N THR A 948 -14.45 27.00 23.76
CA THR A 948 -15.45 27.06 22.68
C THR A 948 -14.74 26.91 21.37
N SER A 949 -15.24 26.08 20.47
CA SER A 949 -14.81 26.05 19.09
C SER A 949 -15.98 26.23 18.16
N TYR A 950 -15.79 27.05 17.14
CA TYR A 950 -16.67 27.16 16.00
C TYR A 950 -15.93 26.60 14.79
N THR A 951 -16.52 25.61 14.13
CA THR A 951 -16.01 25.03 12.89
C THR A 951 -17.01 25.33 11.79
N TYR A 952 -16.54 25.92 10.70
CA TYR A 952 -17.26 25.94 9.43
C TYR A 952 -16.52 25.03 8.45
N GLN A 953 -17.26 24.16 7.77
CA GLN A 953 -16.74 23.22 6.80
C GLN A 953 -17.62 23.20 5.55
N SER A 954 -17.01 23.26 4.38
CA SER A 954 -17.66 23.12 3.09
C SER A 954 -16.83 22.15 2.26
N ASN A 955 -17.44 21.04 1.84
CA ASN A 955 -16.83 20.03 0.99
C ASN A 955 -17.68 19.90 -0.27
N LYS A 956 -17.03 19.78 -1.43
CA LYS A 956 -17.65 19.44 -2.70
C LYS A 956 -16.79 18.42 -3.40
N ALA A 957 -17.38 17.31 -3.82
CA ALA A 957 -16.71 16.26 -4.55
C ALA A 957 -17.50 15.91 -5.82
N THR A 958 -16.78 15.75 -6.93
CA THR A 958 -17.33 15.34 -8.23
C THR A 958 -16.47 14.20 -8.76
N ASN A 959 -17.10 13.08 -9.11
CA ASN A 959 -16.43 11.92 -9.71
C ASN A 959 -17.15 11.54 -11.01
N THR A 960 -16.41 11.49 -12.12
CA THR A 960 -16.90 10.88 -13.37
C THR A 960 -16.56 9.40 -13.39
N LEU A 961 -17.59 8.55 -13.39
CA LEU A 961 -17.48 7.09 -13.49
C LEU A 961 -17.86 6.63 -14.91
N SER A 962 -17.71 5.34 -15.18
CA SER A 962 -18.09 4.73 -16.46
C SER A 962 -19.54 5.00 -16.84
N PHE A 963 -20.43 4.95 -15.85
CA PHE A 963 -21.87 5.18 -15.99
C PHE A 963 -22.32 6.63 -15.71
N GLY A 964 -21.42 7.62 -15.64
CA GLY A 964 -21.80 9.04 -15.50
C GLY A 964 -21.20 9.75 -14.29
N LYS A 965 -21.54 11.04 -14.15
CA LYS A 965 -21.03 11.93 -13.10
C LYS A 965 -21.83 11.84 -11.81
N ILE A 966 -21.15 11.75 -10.67
CA ILE A 966 -21.73 11.86 -9.32
C ILE A 966 -21.12 13.06 -8.61
N GLU A 967 -21.97 13.94 -8.09
CA GLU A 967 -21.61 15.10 -7.28
C GLU A 967 -22.13 14.95 -5.86
N SER A 968 -21.34 15.37 -4.88
CA SER A 968 -21.74 15.43 -3.48
C SER A 968 -21.23 16.72 -2.85
N GLU A 969 -22.06 17.37 -2.05
CA GLU A 969 -21.68 18.57 -1.31
C GLU A 969 -22.09 18.44 0.16
N LEU A 970 -21.28 19.01 1.05
CA LEU A 970 -21.55 19.10 2.48
C LEU A 970 -21.15 20.48 2.95
N GLU A 971 -22.12 21.25 3.41
CA GLU A 971 -21.87 22.49 4.16
C GLU A 971 -22.28 22.30 5.60
N SER A 972 -21.43 22.70 6.55
CA SER A 972 -21.73 22.53 7.98
C SER A 972 -21.17 23.64 8.86
N HIS A 973 -21.96 24.00 9.87
CA HIS A 973 -21.58 24.86 10.97
C HIS A 973 -21.69 24.06 12.26
N GLN A 974 -20.59 23.98 13.00
CA GLN A 974 -20.51 23.24 14.26
C GLN A 974 -20.02 24.17 15.37
N VAL A 975 -20.81 24.31 16.43
CA VAL A 975 -20.41 24.98 17.67
C VAL A 975 -20.21 23.91 18.74
N ASN A 976 -19.02 23.86 19.32
CA ASN A 976 -18.73 23.01 20.47
C ASN A 976 -18.35 23.90 21.66
N PHE A 977 -19.13 23.84 22.72
CA PHE A 977 -18.91 24.56 23.97
C PHE A 977 -18.62 23.57 25.08
N SER A 978 -17.56 23.79 25.85
CA SER A 978 -17.17 22.94 26.97
C SER A 978 -16.78 23.79 28.18
N HIS A 979 -17.47 23.58 29.31
CA HIS A 979 -17.25 24.33 30.53
C HIS A 979 -17.31 23.43 31.76
N LYS A 980 -16.16 23.30 32.41
CA LYS A 980 -16.01 22.69 33.73
C LYS A 980 -16.50 23.66 34.81
N PHE A 981 -17.78 23.59 35.16
CA PHE A 981 -18.43 24.53 36.10
C PHE A 981 -18.17 24.18 37.57
N GLN A 982 -17.78 22.94 37.85
CA GLN A 982 -17.31 22.49 39.16
C GLN A 982 -16.16 21.49 38.98
N GLU A 983 -15.38 21.21 40.02
CA GLU A 983 -14.21 20.32 39.97
C GLU A 983 -14.48 18.94 39.34
N SER A 984 -15.70 18.43 39.51
CA SER A 984 -16.14 17.13 38.96
C SER A 984 -17.26 17.23 37.94
N TRP A 985 -17.65 18.42 37.48
CA TRP A 985 -18.76 18.55 36.53
C TRP A 985 -18.34 19.33 35.29
N LEU A 986 -18.48 18.69 34.14
CA LEU A 986 -18.21 19.24 32.82
C LEU A 986 -19.50 19.25 32.01
N PHE A 987 -19.89 20.43 31.56
CA PHE A 987 -20.97 20.56 30.59
C PHE A 987 -20.36 20.72 29.20
N THR A 988 -20.88 19.95 28.24
CA THR A 988 -20.56 20.08 26.82
C THR A 988 -21.84 20.28 26.04
N LEU A 989 -21.84 21.22 25.11
CA LEU A 989 -22.93 21.44 24.17
C LEU A 989 -22.34 21.44 22.78
N GLU A 990 -22.79 20.52 21.94
CA GLU A 990 -22.51 20.51 20.52
C GLU A 990 -23.78 20.86 19.75
N ASN A 991 -23.64 21.76 18.79
CA ASN A 991 -24.71 22.16 17.89
C ASN A 991 -24.18 22.11 16.47
N THR A 992 -24.89 21.41 15.59
CA THR A 992 -24.52 21.23 14.19
C THR A 992 -25.69 21.61 13.30
N LEU A 993 -25.43 22.45 12.31
CA LEU A 993 -26.32 22.71 11.19
C LEU A 993 -25.57 22.28 9.94
N ALA A 994 -26.13 21.38 9.14
CA ALA A 994 -25.48 20.94 7.92
C ALA A 994 -26.47 20.70 6.79
N ASN A 995 -26.05 21.01 5.57
CA ASN A 995 -26.76 20.70 4.34
C ASN A 995 -25.90 19.72 3.54
N THR A 996 -26.49 18.60 3.13
CA THR A 996 -25.82 17.57 2.33
C THR A 996 -26.57 17.37 1.02
N THR A 997 -25.89 17.53 -0.10
CA THR A 997 -26.47 17.29 -1.43
C THR A 997 -25.76 16.12 -2.12
N SER A 998 -26.52 15.41 -2.94
CA SER A 998 -26.02 14.39 -3.87
C SER A 998 -26.77 14.56 -5.19
N SER A 999 -26.05 14.48 -6.29
CA SER A 999 -26.62 14.48 -7.65
C SER A 999 -25.89 13.48 -8.54
N SER A 1000 -26.64 12.71 -9.31
CA SER A 1000 -26.15 11.71 -10.25
C SER A 1000 -26.71 12.00 -11.63
N GLU A 1001 -25.85 12.00 -12.64
CA GLU A 1001 -26.24 12.30 -14.03
C GLU A 1001 -27.25 11.28 -14.58
N ASN A 1002 -27.07 9.99 -14.25
CA ASN A 1002 -27.83 8.89 -14.83
C ASN A 1002 -28.79 8.20 -13.84
N PHE A 1003 -28.68 8.50 -12.54
CA PHE A 1003 -29.48 7.81 -11.50
C PHE A 1003 -30.16 8.78 -10.55
N SER A 1004 -31.32 9.31 -10.96
CA SER A 1004 -32.12 10.23 -10.14
C SER A 1004 -32.52 9.69 -8.76
N SER A 1005 -32.52 8.36 -8.56
CA SER A 1005 -32.76 7.73 -7.26
C SER A 1005 -31.69 8.06 -6.21
N LYS A 1006 -30.50 8.48 -6.64
CA LYS A 1006 -29.38 8.90 -5.76
C LYS A 1006 -29.33 10.40 -5.48
N ASP A 1007 -30.29 11.16 -6.01
CA ASP A 1007 -30.35 12.60 -5.84
C ASP A 1007 -31.05 12.96 -4.53
N PHE A 1008 -30.39 13.73 -3.67
CA PHE A 1008 -30.99 14.24 -2.44
C PHE A 1008 -30.41 15.59 -2.04
N ASN A 1009 -31.18 16.35 -1.27
CA ASN A 1009 -30.74 17.59 -0.63
C ASN A 1009 -31.30 17.63 0.80
N ILE A 1010 -30.46 17.24 1.75
CA ILE A 1010 -30.82 16.99 3.13
C ILE A 1010 -30.35 18.14 4.01
N ASP A 1011 -31.31 18.89 4.54
CA ASP A 1011 -31.07 19.85 5.62
C ASP A 1011 -31.07 19.12 6.95
N SER A 1012 -30.02 19.31 7.76
CA SER A 1012 -29.85 18.64 9.04
C SER A 1012 -29.56 19.62 10.17
N GLN A 1013 -30.23 19.41 11.29
CA GLN A 1013 -30.01 20.14 12.54
C GLN A 1013 -29.82 19.15 13.67
N ALA A 1014 -28.70 19.25 14.38
CA ALA A 1014 -28.39 18.44 15.55
C ALA A 1014 -28.09 19.32 16.77
N VAL A 1015 -28.67 18.97 17.92
CA VAL A 1015 -28.38 19.60 19.22
C VAL A 1015 -28.04 18.50 20.22
N PHE A 1016 -26.83 18.55 20.77
CA PHE A 1016 -26.25 17.50 21.61
C PHE A 1016 -25.73 18.08 22.94
N PRO A 1017 -26.61 18.37 23.92
CA PRO A 1017 -26.20 18.64 25.29
C PRO A 1017 -25.71 17.36 25.99
N LYS A 1018 -24.57 17.48 26.68
CA LYS A 1018 -23.96 16.43 27.47
C LYS A 1018 -23.49 16.96 28.82
N ILE A 1019 -23.88 16.29 29.90
CA ILE A 1019 -23.36 16.53 31.24
C ILE A 1019 -22.48 15.35 31.63
N SER A 1020 -21.23 15.65 31.96
CA SER A 1020 -20.20 14.68 32.35
C SER A 1020 -19.82 14.89 33.82
N TYR A 1021 -19.99 13.86 34.64
CA TYR A 1021 -19.49 13.79 36.01
C TYR A 1021 -18.08 13.16 36.02
N LEU A 1022 -17.07 14.01 36.17
CA LEU A 1022 -15.65 13.67 36.21
C LEU A 1022 -15.23 13.25 37.63
N VAL A 1023 -15.17 11.95 37.88
CA VAL A 1023 -14.72 11.38 39.17
C VAL A 1023 -13.20 11.47 39.33
N GLY A 1024 -12.46 11.54 38.22
CA GLY A 1024 -11.01 11.71 38.19
C GLY A 1024 -10.54 12.12 36.79
N ALA A 1025 -9.23 12.11 36.53
CA ALA A 1025 -8.68 12.51 35.23
C ALA A 1025 -9.22 11.67 34.06
N ASN A 1026 -9.52 10.39 34.31
CA ASN A 1026 -9.89 9.41 33.28
C ASN A 1026 -11.14 8.59 33.64
N THR A 1027 -11.94 9.04 34.62
CA THR A 1027 -13.21 8.39 34.98
C THR A 1027 -14.34 9.40 34.85
N HIS A 1028 -15.30 9.13 33.99
CA HIS A 1028 -16.46 9.99 33.74
C HIS A 1028 -17.77 9.19 33.61
N PHE A 1029 -18.87 9.84 33.95
CA PHE A 1029 -20.22 9.38 33.64
C PHE A 1029 -20.93 10.49 32.88
N ASP A 1030 -21.47 10.16 31.72
CA ASP A 1030 -22.07 11.08 30.79
C ASP A 1030 -23.57 10.78 30.68
N LEU A 1031 -24.38 11.82 30.81
CA LEU A 1031 -25.78 11.82 30.43
C LEU A 1031 -25.91 12.79 29.26
N PHE A 1032 -26.44 12.32 28.14
CA PHE A 1032 -26.61 13.14 26.95
C PHE A 1032 -27.95 12.91 26.27
N TYR A 1033 -28.35 13.92 25.52
CA TYR A 1033 -29.52 13.90 24.68
C TYR A 1033 -29.13 14.46 23.33
N GLN A 1034 -29.63 13.88 22.26
CA GLN A 1034 -29.50 14.38 20.91
C GLN A 1034 -30.90 14.56 20.33
N PHE A 1035 -31.17 15.78 19.87
CA PHE A 1035 -32.24 16.03 18.91
C PHE A 1035 -31.61 16.15 17.53
N LEU A 1036 -32.09 15.38 16.57
CA LEU A 1036 -31.66 15.43 15.17
C LEU A 1036 -32.90 15.56 14.28
N SER A 1037 -32.91 16.55 13.39
CA SER A 1037 -33.90 16.70 12.32
C SER A 1037 -33.17 16.60 11.00
N LYS A 1038 -33.62 15.74 10.09
CA LYS A 1038 -33.17 15.68 8.69
C LYS A 1038 -34.40 15.84 7.79
N GLU A 1039 -34.33 16.73 6.82
CA GLU A 1039 -35.43 16.97 5.87
C GLU A 1039 -34.86 16.98 4.46
N ASN A 1040 -35.34 16.07 3.60
CA ASN A 1040 -35.02 16.09 2.18
C ASN A 1040 -35.93 17.11 1.48
N SER A 1041 -35.33 17.98 0.67
CA SER A 1041 -36.04 19.07 -0.02
C SER A 1041 -36.37 18.78 -1.49
N ILE A 1042 -35.91 17.63 -2.02
CA ILE A 1042 -36.19 17.14 -3.37
C ILE A 1042 -36.78 15.71 -3.31
N GLY A 1043 -37.15 15.11 -4.45
CA GLY A 1043 -37.68 13.75 -4.47
C GLY A 1043 -39.02 13.62 -3.73
N ASN A 1044 -39.16 12.60 -2.86
CA ASN A 1044 -40.40 12.37 -2.11
C ASN A 1044 -40.49 13.14 -0.78
N LEU A 1045 -39.58 14.11 -0.56
CA LEU A 1045 -39.58 14.99 0.61
C LEU A 1045 -39.53 14.21 1.94
N GLU A 1046 -38.68 13.18 2.00
CA GLU A 1046 -38.53 12.33 3.17
C GLU A 1046 -38.04 13.15 4.37
N THR A 1047 -38.61 12.91 5.55
CA THR A 1047 -38.20 13.59 6.79
C THR A 1047 -37.91 12.61 7.91
N LEU A 1048 -36.94 12.95 8.77
CA LEU A 1048 -36.59 12.21 9.96
C LEU A 1048 -36.45 13.16 11.15
N LYS A 1049 -37.28 12.94 12.17
CA LYS A 1049 -37.08 13.51 13.51
C LYS A 1049 -36.60 12.40 14.44
N GLN A 1050 -35.38 12.55 14.92
CA GLN A 1050 -34.72 11.60 15.80
C GLN A 1050 -34.52 12.20 17.19
N HIS A 1051 -35.02 11.49 18.20
CA HIS A 1051 -34.72 11.75 19.60
C HIS A 1051 -33.85 10.61 20.14
N LYS A 1052 -32.59 10.91 20.48
CA LYS A 1052 -31.66 9.95 21.05
C LYS A 1052 -31.34 10.34 22.49
N TYR A 1053 -31.67 9.44 23.42
CA TYR A 1053 -31.34 9.56 24.83
C TYR A 1053 -30.22 8.58 25.13
N GLY A 1054 -29.12 9.07 25.67
CA GLY A 1054 -27.96 8.24 25.90
C GLY A 1054 -27.34 8.43 27.27
N VAL A 1055 -26.84 7.32 27.80
CA VAL A 1055 -25.93 7.32 28.94
C VAL A 1055 -24.65 6.66 28.48
N SER A 1056 -23.52 7.27 28.82
CA SER A 1056 -22.22 6.62 28.65
C SER A 1056 -21.37 6.77 29.89
N PHE A 1057 -20.37 5.91 30.01
CA PHE A 1057 -19.41 5.98 31.08
C PHE A 1057 -18.06 5.55 30.55
N GLY A 1058 -17.02 6.05 31.20
CA GLY A 1058 -15.63 5.69 30.95
C GLY A 1058 -14.96 5.51 32.29
N LEU A 1059 -14.52 4.31 32.59
CA LEU A 1059 -13.90 3.92 33.85
C LEU A 1059 -12.45 3.57 33.56
N THR A 1060 -11.54 4.50 33.81
CA THR A 1060 -10.10 4.22 33.78
C THR A 1060 -9.53 4.41 35.17
N GLY A 1061 -8.88 3.38 35.71
CA GLY A 1061 -8.28 3.44 37.05
C GLY A 1061 -7.22 4.53 37.19
N LYS A 1062 -6.83 4.86 38.45
CA LYS A 1062 -5.74 5.82 38.74
C LYS A 1062 -4.40 5.45 38.09
N ASP A 1063 -4.20 4.16 37.88
CA ASP A 1063 -3.12 3.63 37.08
C ASP A 1063 -3.72 3.18 35.75
N VAL A 1064 -3.49 3.97 34.70
CA VAL A 1064 -4.03 3.74 33.35
C VAL A 1064 -3.61 2.37 32.83
N THR A 1065 -2.51 1.81 33.34
CA THR A 1065 -2.03 0.47 33.02
C THR A 1065 -2.90 -0.67 33.59
N LYS A 1066 -3.97 -0.38 34.34
CA LYS A 1066 -4.89 -1.40 34.88
C LYS A 1066 -6.15 -1.62 34.03
N GLY A 1067 -6.35 -0.81 32.99
CA GLY A 1067 -7.47 -0.93 32.03
C GLY A 1067 -8.47 0.23 32.06
N SER A 1068 -9.24 0.33 30.98
CA SER A 1068 -10.33 1.26 30.73
C SER A 1068 -11.58 0.52 30.27
N ILE A 1069 -12.74 0.85 30.83
CA ILE A 1069 -14.03 0.33 30.38
C ILE A 1069 -14.89 1.50 29.95
N ASN A 1070 -15.30 1.53 28.70
CA ASN A 1070 -16.25 2.48 28.15
C ASN A 1070 -17.54 1.75 27.80
N GLY A 1071 -18.68 2.34 28.10
CA GLY A 1071 -19.97 1.80 27.68
C GLY A 1071 -20.91 2.92 27.30
N GLU A 1072 -21.76 2.68 26.33
CA GLU A 1072 -22.78 3.60 25.86
C GLU A 1072 -24.08 2.84 25.59
N LEU A 1073 -25.20 3.38 26.07
CA LEU A 1073 -26.54 2.87 25.80
C LEU A 1073 -27.36 4.02 25.24
N ASN A 1074 -27.95 3.80 24.07
CA ASN A 1074 -28.77 4.77 23.36
C ASN A 1074 -30.17 4.22 23.11
N PHE A 1075 -31.18 4.96 23.55
CA PHE A 1075 -32.55 4.79 23.09
C PHE A 1075 -32.85 5.85 22.03
N ILE A 1076 -33.17 5.40 20.82
CA ILE A 1076 -33.33 6.23 19.63
C ILE A 1076 -34.77 6.06 19.15
N ASN A 1077 -35.53 7.14 19.08
CA ASN A 1077 -36.86 7.15 18.48
C ASN A 1077 -36.81 7.91 17.15
N ASN A 1078 -36.97 7.20 16.05
CA ASN A 1078 -36.97 7.73 14.69
C ASN A 1078 -38.42 7.91 14.23
N THR A 1079 -38.88 9.16 14.13
CA THR A 1079 -40.12 9.50 13.43
C THR A 1079 -39.76 9.82 11.99
N PHE A 1080 -39.90 8.83 11.11
CA PHE A 1080 -39.59 8.92 9.68
C PHE A 1080 -40.87 8.96 8.85
N GLU A 1081 -40.94 9.87 7.88
CA GLU A 1081 -42.00 9.98 6.89
C GLU A 1081 -41.35 9.91 5.50
N GLY A 1082 -41.73 8.94 4.67
CA GLY A 1082 -41.10 8.69 3.36
C GLY A 1082 -41.01 7.20 3.01
N ASP A 1083 -40.35 6.87 1.89
CA ASP A 1083 -40.02 5.49 1.54
C ASP A 1083 -38.70 5.05 2.19
N SER A 1084 -38.77 4.07 3.09
CA SER A 1084 -37.59 3.52 3.77
C SER A 1084 -36.75 2.60 2.89
N ASN A 1085 -37.30 2.09 1.78
CA ASN A 1085 -36.58 1.27 0.80
C ASN A 1085 -36.11 2.13 -0.39
N SER A 1086 -35.42 3.22 -0.09
CA SER A 1086 -34.83 4.13 -1.08
C SER A 1086 -33.42 4.52 -0.65
N PRO A 1087 -32.53 4.92 -1.60
CA PRO A 1087 -31.19 5.41 -1.25
C PRO A 1087 -31.25 6.57 -0.24
N VAL A 1088 -32.19 7.49 -0.44
CA VAL A 1088 -32.43 8.62 0.47
C VAL A 1088 -32.88 8.15 1.85
N GLY A 1089 -33.85 7.22 1.92
CA GLY A 1089 -34.29 6.62 3.17
C GLY A 1089 -33.16 5.95 3.94
N TYR A 1090 -32.29 5.21 3.24
CA TYR A 1090 -31.10 4.58 3.81
C TYR A 1090 -30.12 5.61 4.40
N GLN A 1091 -29.87 6.72 3.69
CA GLN A 1091 -29.02 7.82 4.16
C GLN A 1091 -29.61 8.61 5.34
N LEU A 1092 -30.93 8.84 5.35
CA LEU A 1092 -31.60 9.53 6.47
C LEU A 1092 -31.52 8.71 7.74
N LEU A 1093 -31.88 7.43 7.64
CA LEU A 1093 -31.96 6.51 8.76
C LEU A 1093 -30.60 5.97 9.23
N GLU A 1094 -29.53 6.14 8.44
CA GLU A 1094 -28.18 5.62 8.74
C GLU A 1094 -28.22 4.11 9.03
N GLY A 1095 -29.00 3.37 8.24
CA GLY A 1095 -29.19 1.92 8.39
C GLY A 1095 -30.02 1.47 9.61
N LEU A 1096 -30.61 2.40 10.37
CA LEU A 1096 -31.63 2.10 11.40
C LEU A 1096 -33.03 2.00 10.76
N GLN A 1097 -34.04 1.61 11.54
CA GLN A 1097 -35.42 1.55 11.05
C GLN A 1097 -36.28 2.69 11.61
N PRO A 1098 -37.42 3.02 10.98
CA PRO A 1098 -38.45 3.85 11.60
C PRO A 1098 -38.92 3.27 12.94
N GLY A 1099 -39.31 4.15 13.87
CA GLY A 1099 -39.78 3.77 15.19
C GLY A 1099 -38.67 3.65 16.24
N LYS A 1100 -38.83 2.71 17.17
CA LYS A 1100 -37.94 2.58 18.34
C LYS A 1100 -36.73 1.71 18.03
N ASN A 1101 -35.55 2.27 18.22
CA ASN A 1101 -34.27 1.61 18.07
C ASN A 1101 -33.50 1.71 19.39
N LEU A 1102 -32.83 0.62 19.77
CA LEU A 1102 -31.98 0.56 20.94
C LEU A 1102 -30.60 0.11 20.48
N THR A 1103 -29.56 0.90 20.77
CA THR A 1103 -28.17 0.50 20.51
C THR A 1103 -27.38 0.57 21.80
N TRP A 1104 -26.47 -0.37 21.98
CA TRP A 1104 -25.55 -0.36 23.10
C TRP A 1104 -24.19 -0.86 22.66
N ASN A 1105 -23.16 -0.23 23.20
CA ASN A 1105 -21.80 -0.69 23.06
C ASN A 1105 -21.12 -0.77 24.43
N LEU A 1106 -20.19 -1.70 24.54
CA LEU A 1106 -19.34 -1.87 25.71
C LEU A 1106 -17.94 -2.22 25.20
N ILE A 1107 -16.98 -1.33 25.43
CA ILE A 1107 -15.57 -1.50 25.07
C ILE A 1107 -14.77 -1.56 26.36
N ALA A 1108 -14.18 -2.71 26.66
CA ALA A 1108 -13.25 -2.87 27.78
C ALA A 1108 -11.86 -3.18 27.26
N GLN A 1109 -10.91 -2.29 27.52
CA GLN A 1109 -9.48 -2.54 27.31
C GLN A 1109 -8.82 -2.78 28.67
N LYS A 1110 -8.04 -3.83 28.79
CA LYS A 1110 -7.28 -4.12 30.00
C LYS A 1110 -5.88 -4.54 29.64
N LYS A 1111 -4.91 -3.76 30.09
CA LYS A 1111 -3.51 -4.15 30.04
C LYS A 1111 -3.27 -5.26 31.09
N LEU A 1112 -3.10 -6.48 30.61
CA LEU A 1112 -2.87 -7.68 31.42
C LEU A 1112 -1.43 -7.73 31.93
N THR A 1113 -0.47 -7.27 31.12
CA THR A 1113 0.96 -7.15 31.47
C THR A 1113 1.56 -5.91 30.82
N LYS A 1114 2.84 -5.60 31.02
CA LYS A 1114 3.52 -4.48 30.30
C LYS A 1114 3.44 -4.59 28.77
N TYR A 1115 3.24 -5.80 28.26
CA TYR A 1115 3.34 -6.18 26.86
C TYR A 1115 2.06 -6.81 26.30
N LEU A 1116 0.97 -6.89 27.06
CA LEU A 1116 -0.26 -7.58 26.64
C LEU A 1116 -1.49 -6.79 27.06
N ASP A 1117 -2.31 -6.46 26.07
CA ASP A 1117 -3.59 -5.80 26.20
C ASP A 1117 -4.71 -6.77 25.79
N LEU A 1118 -5.82 -6.75 26.53
CA LEU A 1118 -7.07 -7.42 26.20
C LEU A 1118 -8.10 -6.35 25.86
N ASN A 1119 -8.59 -6.37 24.63
CA ASN A 1119 -9.68 -5.56 24.14
C ASN A 1119 -10.94 -6.44 24.02
N LEU A 1120 -12.04 -5.99 24.58
CA LEU A 1120 -13.35 -6.58 24.44
C LEU A 1120 -14.24 -5.48 23.89
N SER A 1121 -14.88 -5.68 22.74
CA SER A 1121 -15.91 -4.78 22.24
C SER A 1121 -17.18 -5.57 21.99
N TYR A 1122 -18.26 -5.20 22.65
CA TYR A 1122 -19.57 -5.76 22.45
C TYR A 1122 -20.49 -4.67 21.91
N PHE A 1123 -21.11 -4.93 20.78
CA PHE A 1123 -22.10 -4.09 20.15
C PHE A 1123 -23.42 -4.85 20.07
N GLY A 1124 -24.52 -4.17 20.38
CA GLY A 1124 -25.84 -4.72 20.15
C GLY A 1124 -26.78 -3.65 19.64
N ARG A 1125 -27.69 -4.08 18.77
CA ARG A 1125 -28.75 -3.24 18.23
C ARG A 1125 -30.05 -4.01 18.17
N LYS A 1126 -31.15 -3.31 18.42
CA LYS A 1126 -32.51 -3.83 18.27
C LYS A 1126 -33.37 -2.74 17.64
N THR A 1127 -34.03 -3.07 16.54
CA THR A 1127 -35.08 -2.23 15.97
C THR A 1127 -36.46 -2.77 16.36
N GLU A 1128 -37.52 -2.08 15.97
CA GLU A 1128 -38.89 -2.45 16.35
C GLU A 1128 -39.36 -3.75 15.71
N THR A 1129 -38.97 -4.01 14.46
CA THR A 1129 -39.41 -5.19 13.69
C THR A 1129 -38.34 -6.27 13.54
N SER A 1130 -37.06 -5.96 13.81
CA SER A 1130 -35.97 -6.93 13.67
C SER A 1130 -35.73 -7.75 14.95
N ASN A 1131 -35.12 -8.93 14.76
CA ASN A 1131 -34.46 -9.61 15.87
C ASN A 1131 -33.32 -8.75 16.42
N THR A 1132 -33.02 -8.93 17.70
CA THR A 1132 -31.87 -8.26 18.32
C THR A 1132 -30.58 -8.80 17.71
N ILE A 1133 -29.73 -7.91 17.21
CA ILE A 1133 -28.42 -8.25 16.66
C ILE A 1133 -27.37 -8.00 17.74
N HIS A 1134 -26.47 -8.97 17.90
CA HIS A 1134 -25.38 -8.94 18.86
C HIS A 1134 -24.09 -9.26 18.13
N THR A 1135 -23.06 -8.45 18.35
CA THR A 1135 -21.72 -8.66 17.81
C THR A 1135 -20.72 -8.43 18.94
N GLY A 1136 -20.02 -9.49 19.34
CA GLY A 1136 -18.94 -9.44 20.31
C GLY A 1136 -17.61 -9.69 19.63
N ASN A 1137 -16.63 -8.82 19.87
CA ASN A 1137 -15.25 -9.02 19.50
C ASN A 1137 -14.38 -9.10 20.77
N ILE A 1138 -13.54 -10.12 20.83
CA ILE A 1138 -12.53 -10.27 21.86
C ILE A 1138 -11.19 -10.29 21.16
N GLN A 1139 -10.33 -9.31 21.44
CA GLN A 1139 -9.00 -9.19 20.86
C GLN A 1139 -7.93 -9.14 21.95
N LEU A 1140 -6.90 -9.97 21.82
CA LEU A 1140 -5.67 -9.88 22.60
C LEU A 1140 -4.60 -9.23 21.73
N LYS A 1141 -4.01 -8.12 22.19
CA LYS A 1141 -2.94 -7.41 21.50
C LYS A 1141 -1.68 -7.37 22.36
N ALA A 1142 -0.62 -8.05 21.94
CA ALA A 1142 0.68 -7.97 22.56
C ALA A 1142 1.52 -6.85 21.90
N TYR A 1143 2.29 -6.10 22.70
CA TYR A 1143 3.25 -5.09 22.25
C TYR A 1143 4.65 -5.50 22.67
N PHE A 1144 5.62 -5.31 21.78
CA PHE A 1144 7.00 -5.76 21.98
C PHE A 1144 7.99 -4.61 21.99
#